data_AF-A0A6N8Z5W6-F1
#
_entry.id   AF-A0A6N8Z5W6-F1
#
_cell.length_a   1.000
_cell.length_b   1.000
_cell.length_c   1.000
_cell.angle_alpha   90.00
_cell.angle_beta   90.00
_cell.angle_gamma   90.00
#
_symmetry.space_group_name_H-M   'P 1'
#
loop_
_entity.id
_entity.type
_entity.pdbx_description
1 polymer ?
#
loop_
_entity_poly.entity_id
_entity_poly.type
_entity_poly.pdbx_seq_one_letter_code
_entity_poly.pdbx_strand_id
1 'polypeptide(L)'
;MALTRLEIKTRKPFAGGESFGDVGRYEQIDGVAHFAVDPAHPDNGVIADIGLAPRNGDGLVEFSADFRIVKPVDNDHGNGRLLLDVVNRGKELALKNINSAPDGPPDADPHPGNGFMMRHGYSLVWCGWQHDVPDAPGLFRCNVPTAHSADGSPVSGRIVVSFQPIANTDTQFLSDREHRPYPTNHLESWDSVLTVQDHEDADETVIPRERWAFARLVDGRRVPDAAHITMDGGFEAGKVYRVLYETSHAPVVGLGLLATRDIAAWLRYGKVDAEGTANPLAGAIGRAYAYGRSQSGRFLRQILYLGLNRDESERVVFDGMLPNVAGGKMGEFNVRFGQPSSLSNRSVNNLPPFLDLEPNGDDGILSEATHRGCAPKVIYTNTSSEYWGGHGALAHMTPDGKADVALPDNVRSWLFCGTQHAPANLPISDTNPDTGARGTQALNYVDYRPLMRAALHHLDRWVTQNIEPPANGYPNLADGSAVGADELAAWFGSLPGVEFPRHQKAIRKLDFGPDRAVPTVIPPTVGDSYPMLVSAVDVDGNEVGGIRLPAIEVPLATYAGWNVRHADIGGTGQVLAAGGTVAGCAIPFAITRAERLASGDPRPSIEERYGSREEYVERVRACAESLVESGYVLAEDVSVLVAQGGDVYDAIVRAPVSVAADD
;
A
#
# COMPACT_ATOMS: atom_id res chain seq x y z
N MET A 1 -10.74 -29.33 -1.85
CA MET A 1 -10.19 -28.04 -1.37
C MET A 1 -8.76 -27.98 -1.84
N ALA A 2 -8.34 -26.83 -2.37
CA ALA A 2 -7.01 -26.65 -2.94
C ALA A 2 -5.86 -26.81 -1.92
N LEU A 3 -6.07 -26.42 -0.66
CA LEU A 3 -5.11 -26.69 0.42
C LEU A 3 -5.07 -28.20 0.71
N THR A 4 -3.91 -28.81 0.47
CA THR A 4 -3.67 -30.25 0.62
C THR A 4 -3.09 -30.58 1.99
N ARG A 5 -2.23 -29.72 2.53
CA ARG A 5 -1.54 -29.92 3.81
C ARG A 5 -1.26 -28.60 4.53
N LEU A 6 -1.51 -28.58 5.83
CA LEU A 6 -1.09 -27.51 6.73
C LEU A 6 0.07 -27.98 7.61
N GLU A 7 1.31 -27.68 7.21
CA GLU A 7 2.50 -28.07 7.96
C GLU A 7 2.76 -27.09 9.11
N ILE A 8 2.43 -27.49 10.34
CA ILE A 8 2.72 -26.69 11.55
C ILE A 8 4.19 -26.89 11.94
N LYS A 9 4.97 -25.81 11.94
CA LYS A 9 6.38 -25.80 12.36
C LYS A 9 6.53 -25.45 13.83
N THR A 10 5.79 -24.45 14.31
CA THR A 10 5.87 -23.99 15.70
C THR A 10 4.49 -23.67 16.25
N ARG A 11 4.35 -23.86 17.57
CA ARG A 11 3.23 -23.35 18.36
C ARG A 11 3.77 -22.80 19.67
N LYS A 12 3.42 -21.56 20.01
CA LYS A 12 3.90 -20.89 21.22
C LYS A 12 2.86 -19.92 21.80
N PRO A 13 2.95 -19.55 23.09
CA PRO A 13 2.15 -18.45 23.63
C PRO A 13 2.44 -17.15 22.87
N PHE A 14 1.40 -16.41 22.48
CA PHE A 14 1.54 -15.09 21.89
C PHE A 14 1.81 -14.05 22.99
N ALA A 15 2.62 -13.02 22.68
CA ALA A 15 2.97 -11.93 23.61
C ALA A 15 3.42 -12.42 25.00
N GLY A 16 4.24 -13.48 25.06
CA GLY A 16 4.72 -14.06 26.32
C GLY A 16 3.62 -14.66 27.22
N GLY A 17 2.41 -14.91 26.69
CA GLY A 17 1.27 -15.42 27.45
C GLY A 17 0.44 -14.36 28.16
N GLU A 18 0.54 -13.09 27.73
CA GLU A 18 -0.37 -12.01 28.12
C GLU A 18 -1.84 -12.40 27.90
N SER A 19 -2.73 -11.89 28.76
CA SER A 19 -4.18 -12.12 28.69
C SER A 19 -4.88 -10.83 28.24
N PHE A 20 -5.80 -10.93 27.29
CA PHE A 20 -6.49 -9.79 26.69
C PHE A 20 -7.96 -9.74 27.12
N GLY A 21 -8.23 -9.09 28.24
CA GLY A 21 -9.57 -8.99 28.81
C GLY A 21 -10.22 -10.37 29.02
N ASP A 22 -11.52 -10.47 28.72
CA ASP A 22 -12.30 -11.69 28.90
C ASP A 22 -12.02 -12.77 27.85
N VAL A 23 -11.41 -12.41 26.71
CA VAL A 23 -11.01 -13.37 25.66
C VAL A 23 -9.92 -14.31 26.17
N GLY A 24 -9.04 -13.81 27.05
CA GLY A 24 -7.98 -14.59 27.66
C GLY A 24 -6.67 -14.56 26.87
N ARG A 25 -5.90 -15.65 26.96
CA ARG A 25 -4.59 -15.78 26.33
C ARG A 25 -4.70 -16.17 24.86
N TYR A 26 -3.68 -15.82 24.10
CA TYR A 26 -3.54 -16.17 22.69
C TYR A 26 -2.35 -17.11 22.46
N GLU A 27 -2.42 -17.88 21.37
CA GLU A 27 -1.32 -18.67 20.85
C GLU A 27 -0.95 -18.22 19.43
N GLN A 28 0.33 -18.37 19.09
CA GLN A 28 0.88 -18.19 17.75
C GLN A 28 1.21 -19.56 17.16
N ILE A 29 0.84 -19.77 15.90
CA ILE A 29 1.12 -20.98 15.12
C ILE A 29 1.75 -20.56 13.80
N ASP A 30 2.97 -21.01 13.53
CA ASP A 30 3.67 -20.73 12.27
C ASP A 30 3.88 -22.02 11.48
N GLY A 31 3.85 -21.91 10.15
CA GLY A 31 3.97 -23.09 9.29
C GLY A 31 4.00 -22.79 7.80
N VAL A 32 3.78 -23.84 7.01
CA VAL A 32 3.67 -23.78 5.54
C VAL A 32 2.36 -24.43 5.11
N ALA A 33 1.57 -23.72 4.31
CA ALA A 33 0.40 -24.24 3.64
C ALA A 33 0.81 -24.73 2.25
N HIS A 34 0.46 -25.97 1.92
CA HIS A 34 0.72 -26.58 0.62
C HIS A 34 -0.59 -26.66 -0.17
N PHE A 35 -0.53 -26.32 -1.45
CA PHE A 35 -1.68 -26.23 -2.34
C PHE A 35 -1.48 -27.06 -3.61
N ALA A 36 -2.58 -27.58 -4.14
CA ALA A 36 -2.65 -28.17 -5.47
C ALA A 36 -3.95 -27.72 -6.14
N VAL A 37 -3.85 -26.96 -7.25
CA VAL A 37 -5.00 -26.37 -7.94
C VAL A 37 -5.13 -26.90 -9.36
N ASP A 38 -6.36 -27.08 -9.84
CA ASP A 38 -6.61 -27.44 -11.24
C ASP A 38 -6.49 -26.19 -12.13
N PRO A 39 -5.55 -26.15 -13.09
CA PRO A 39 -5.37 -25.02 -13.99
C PRO A 39 -6.54 -24.85 -14.98
N ALA A 40 -7.37 -25.89 -15.17
CA ALA A 40 -8.56 -25.82 -16.02
C ALA A 40 -9.83 -25.44 -15.25
N HIS A 41 -9.78 -25.33 -13.92
CA HIS A 41 -10.93 -24.88 -13.14
C HIS A 41 -11.28 -23.43 -13.51
N PRO A 42 -12.56 -23.09 -13.77
CA PRO A 42 -12.94 -21.73 -14.19
C PRO A 42 -12.46 -20.63 -13.25
N ASP A 43 -12.46 -20.88 -11.94
CA ASP A 43 -12.02 -19.91 -10.92
C ASP A 43 -10.50 -19.77 -10.81
N ASN A 44 -9.74 -20.70 -11.40
CA ASN A 44 -8.27 -20.66 -11.40
C ASN A 44 -7.73 -20.21 -12.78
N GLY A 45 -8.50 -20.43 -13.85
CA GLY A 45 -8.12 -20.09 -15.23
C GLY A 45 -7.89 -18.60 -15.49
N VAL A 46 -8.29 -17.73 -14.56
CA VAL A 46 -8.00 -16.28 -14.60
C VAL A 46 -6.54 -15.96 -14.27
N ILE A 47 -5.78 -16.92 -13.71
CA ILE A 47 -4.38 -16.72 -13.34
C ILE A 47 -3.49 -16.75 -14.59
N ALA A 48 -2.74 -15.67 -14.78
CA ALA A 48 -1.77 -15.53 -15.86
C ALA A 48 -0.78 -16.69 -15.83
N ASP A 49 -0.51 -17.29 -16.99
CA ASP A 49 0.43 -18.40 -17.18
C ASP A 49 0.11 -19.70 -16.43
N ILE A 50 -1.04 -19.83 -15.77
CA ILE A 50 -1.38 -21.06 -15.02
C ILE A 50 -1.42 -22.31 -15.92
N GLY A 51 -1.82 -22.14 -17.18
CA GLY A 51 -1.81 -23.22 -18.18
C GLY A 51 -0.41 -23.70 -18.56
N LEU A 52 0.61 -22.85 -18.38
CA LEU A 52 2.03 -23.10 -18.66
C LEU A 52 2.80 -23.62 -17.44
N ALA A 53 2.15 -23.67 -16.27
CA ALA A 53 2.77 -24.19 -15.06
C ALA A 53 3.00 -25.71 -15.17
N PRO A 54 4.10 -26.23 -14.60
CA PRO A 54 4.29 -27.66 -14.42
C PRO A 54 3.16 -28.25 -13.57
N ARG A 55 2.79 -29.50 -13.88
CA ARG A 55 1.68 -30.21 -13.23
C ARG A 55 2.18 -31.52 -12.63
N ASN A 56 1.61 -31.90 -11.49
CA ASN A 56 1.88 -33.18 -10.85
C ASN A 56 1.17 -34.35 -11.58
N GLY A 57 1.29 -35.57 -11.05
CA GLY A 57 0.68 -36.77 -11.65
C GLY A 57 -0.85 -36.73 -11.76
N ASP A 58 -1.51 -35.90 -10.97
CA ASP A 58 -2.96 -35.68 -10.99
C ASP A 58 -3.38 -34.51 -11.89
N GLY A 59 -2.42 -33.87 -12.58
CA GLY A 59 -2.67 -32.73 -13.46
C GLY A 59 -2.83 -31.40 -12.73
N LEU A 60 -2.52 -31.34 -11.43
CA LEU A 60 -2.65 -30.13 -10.60
C LEU A 60 -1.35 -29.34 -10.55
N VAL A 61 -1.46 -28.02 -10.39
CA VAL A 61 -0.32 -27.11 -10.17
C VAL A 61 -0.04 -27.01 -8.67
N GLU A 62 1.15 -27.39 -8.26
CA GLU A 62 1.59 -27.39 -6.86
C GLU A 62 2.36 -26.12 -6.51
N PHE A 63 2.07 -25.56 -5.33
CA PHE A 63 2.76 -24.40 -4.77
C PHE A 63 2.58 -24.37 -3.24
N SER A 64 3.33 -23.50 -2.54
CA SER A 64 3.22 -23.39 -1.09
C SER A 64 3.39 -21.95 -0.60
N ALA A 65 2.89 -21.66 0.60
CA ALA A 65 3.01 -20.36 1.23
C ALA A 65 3.32 -20.48 2.72
N ASP A 66 4.18 -19.61 3.23
CA ASP A 66 4.35 -19.45 4.67
C ASP A 66 3.06 -18.90 5.29
N PHE A 67 2.71 -19.34 6.50
CA PHE A 67 1.58 -18.79 7.24
C PHE A 67 1.88 -18.56 8.72
N ARG A 68 1.11 -17.64 9.31
CA ARG A 68 1.03 -17.42 10.76
C ARG A 68 -0.43 -17.27 11.17
N ILE A 69 -0.78 -17.87 12.31
CA ILE A 69 -2.08 -17.71 12.95
C ILE A 69 -1.86 -17.23 14.38
N VAL A 70 -2.55 -16.16 14.77
CA VAL A 70 -2.67 -15.72 16.17
C VAL A 70 -4.12 -15.82 16.58
N LYS A 71 -4.45 -16.73 17.49
CA LYS A 71 -5.84 -17.05 17.90
C LYS A 71 -5.98 -17.19 19.42
N PRO A 72 -7.19 -16.97 19.98
CA PRO A 72 -7.47 -17.27 21.39
C PRO A 72 -7.14 -18.73 21.71
N VAL A 73 -6.48 -19.03 22.83
CA VAL A 73 -6.18 -20.43 23.20
C VAL A 73 -7.47 -21.25 23.24
N ASP A 74 -8.52 -20.69 23.82
CA ASP A 74 -9.89 -21.20 23.77
C ASP A 74 -10.69 -20.49 22.66
N ASN A 75 -11.04 -21.23 21.60
CA ASN A 75 -11.79 -20.68 20.47
C ASN A 75 -13.19 -20.19 20.87
N ASP A 76 -13.79 -20.74 21.95
CA ASP A 76 -15.13 -20.37 22.40
C ASP A 76 -15.17 -18.97 23.02
N HIS A 77 -14.00 -18.43 23.40
CA HIS A 77 -13.86 -17.04 23.88
C HIS A 77 -13.56 -16.05 22.75
N GLY A 78 -13.33 -16.52 21.52
CA GLY A 78 -13.16 -15.67 20.35
C GLY A 78 -14.48 -15.05 19.88
N ASN A 79 -14.40 -14.05 19.01
CA ASN A 79 -15.60 -13.42 18.41
C ASN A 79 -16.09 -14.16 17.14
N GLY A 80 -15.45 -15.26 16.79
CA GLY A 80 -15.70 -16.03 15.57
C GLY A 80 -15.43 -15.26 14.28
N ARG A 81 -14.50 -14.29 14.31
CA ARG A 81 -14.02 -13.53 13.16
C ARG A 81 -12.58 -13.90 12.83
N LEU A 82 -12.34 -14.23 11.57
CA LEU A 82 -11.01 -14.32 11.00
C LEU A 82 -10.69 -12.97 10.35
N LEU A 83 -9.52 -12.39 10.67
CA LEU A 83 -8.97 -11.25 9.93
C LEU A 83 -7.67 -11.71 9.26
N LEU A 84 -7.70 -11.85 7.94
CA LEU A 84 -6.52 -12.11 7.14
C LEU A 84 -5.84 -10.77 6.82
N ASP A 85 -4.63 -10.58 7.34
CA ASP A 85 -3.77 -9.48 6.96
C ASP A 85 -2.91 -9.91 5.78
N VAL A 86 -3.24 -9.36 4.60
CA VAL A 86 -2.46 -9.61 3.39
C VAL A 86 -1.12 -8.91 3.58
N VAL A 87 -0.08 -9.72 3.82
CA VAL A 87 1.27 -9.25 4.08
C VAL A 87 1.74 -8.32 2.96
N ASN A 88 2.49 -7.27 3.30
CA ASN A 88 3.03 -6.34 2.32
C ASN A 88 4.53 -6.59 2.17
N ARG A 89 4.96 -7.09 1.00
CA ARG A 89 6.36 -7.49 0.78
C ARG A 89 6.87 -8.44 1.86
N GLY A 90 6.02 -9.39 2.24
CA GLY A 90 6.28 -10.37 3.28
C GLY A 90 6.22 -9.84 4.72
N LYS A 91 5.79 -8.59 4.98
CA LYS A 91 5.66 -8.03 6.33
C LYS A 91 4.21 -7.99 6.83
N GLU A 92 4.04 -8.30 8.11
CA GLU A 92 2.78 -8.14 8.85
C GLU A 92 2.50 -6.66 9.12
N LEU A 93 1.26 -6.21 8.92
CA LEU A 93 0.90 -4.79 9.01
C LEU A 93 -0.29 -4.51 9.95
N ALA A 94 -1.21 -5.44 10.15
CA ALA A 94 -2.42 -5.20 10.93
C ALA A 94 -2.11 -4.80 12.38
N LEU A 95 -1.15 -5.46 13.04
CA LEU A 95 -0.74 -5.12 14.41
C LEU A 95 -0.23 -3.67 14.52
N LYS A 96 0.61 -3.24 13.56
CA LYS A 96 1.11 -1.86 13.50
C LYS A 96 -0.01 -0.85 13.25
N ASN A 97 -0.87 -1.12 12.27
CA ASN A 97 -1.82 -0.13 11.76
C ASN A 97 -3.14 -0.08 12.51
N ILE A 98 -3.49 -1.12 13.27
CA ILE A 98 -4.76 -1.20 14.03
C ILE A 98 -4.47 -1.21 15.53
N ASN A 99 -3.56 -2.07 16.01
CA ASN A 99 -3.19 -2.12 17.42
C ASN A 99 -2.12 -1.10 17.82
N SER A 100 -1.63 -0.28 16.90
CA SER A 100 -0.53 0.66 17.17
C SER A 100 0.73 -0.01 17.71
N ALA A 101 1.01 -1.26 17.30
CA ALA A 101 2.25 -1.95 17.67
C ALA A 101 3.49 -1.18 17.14
N PRO A 102 4.62 -1.18 17.90
CA PRO A 102 5.86 -0.57 17.44
C PRO A 102 6.42 -1.30 16.23
N ASP A 103 7.24 -0.59 15.45
CA ASP A 103 8.05 -1.21 14.41
C ASP A 103 9.13 -2.10 15.02
N GLY A 104 9.48 -3.17 14.29
CA GLY A 104 10.52 -4.10 14.65
C GLY A 104 11.08 -4.82 13.42
N PRO A 105 12.22 -5.52 13.55
CA PRO A 105 12.73 -6.33 12.47
C PRO A 105 11.72 -7.46 12.14
N PRO A 106 11.64 -7.93 10.88
CA PRO A 106 10.59 -8.87 10.47
C PRO A 106 10.60 -10.22 11.21
N ASP A 107 11.75 -10.63 11.74
CA ASP A 107 11.92 -11.88 12.49
C ASP A 107 11.67 -11.74 14.00
N ALA A 108 11.34 -10.53 14.48
CA ALA A 108 10.94 -10.33 15.86
C ALA A 108 9.60 -11.03 16.16
N ASP A 109 9.42 -11.38 17.44
CA ASP A 109 8.14 -11.84 17.92
C ASP A 109 7.09 -10.72 17.78
N PRO A 110 5.90 -11.01 17.21
CA PRO A 110 4.90 -9.99 16.95
C PRO A 110 4.41 -9.35 18.26
N HIS A 111 4.46 -8.02 18.31
CA HIS A 111 4.06 -7.23 19.47
C HIS A 111 2.55 -6.93 19.43
N PRO A 112 1.79 -7.13 20.52
CA PRO A 112 0.33 -6.95 20.52
C PRO A 112 -0.11 -5.50 20.39
N GLY A 113 0.77 -4.53 20.68
CA GLY A 113 0.45 -3.11 20.71
C GLY A 113 -0.51 -2.81 21.87
N ASN A 114 -1.58 -2.06 21.60
CA ASN A 114 -2.68 -1.84 22.56
C ASN A 114 -3.65 -3.04 22.66
N GLY A 115 -3.39 -4.13 21.93
CA GLY A 115 -4.20 -5.36 21.96
C GLY A 115 -5.64 -5.20 21.46
N PHE A 116 -5.99 -4.13 20.72
CA PHE A 116 -7.36 -3.86 20.27
C PHE A 116 -8.03 -5.09 19.63
N MET A 117 -7.40 -5.70 18.61
CA MET A 117 -7.95 -6.88 17.95
C MET A 117 -8.08 -8.10 18.88
N MET A 118 -7.17 -8.25 19.85
CA MET A 118 -7.18 -9.37 20.80
C MET A 118 -8.27 -9.20 21.84
N ARG A 119 -8.43 -7.98 22.40
CA ARG A 119 -9.52 -7.64 23.32
C ARG A 119 -10.90 -7.82 22.68
N HIS A 120 -10.97 -7.72 21.36
CA HIS A 120 -12.20 -7.95 20.59
C HIS A 120 -12.35 -9.39 20.08
N GLY A 121 -11.42 -10.31 20.37
CA GLY A 121 -11.58 -11.74 20.10
C GLY A 121 -11.26 -12.20 18.68
N TYR A 122 -10.60 -11.38 17.85
CA TYR A 122 -10.26 -11.76 16.47
C TYR A 122 -9.24 -12.91 16.44
N SER A 123 -9.37 -13.80 15.45
CA SER A 123 -8.30 -14.70 15.01
C SER A 123 -7.57 -14.06 13.82
N LEU A 124 -6.28 -13.77 13.98
CA LEU A 124 -5.47 -13.13 12.94
C LEU A 124 -4.74 -14.18 12.12
N VAL A 125 -4.69 -13.96 10.81
CA VAL A 125 -4.02 -14.87 9.86
C VAL A 125 -3.16 -14.06 8.90
N TRP A 126 -1.95 -14.55 8.66
CA TRP A 126 -1.04 -14.08 7.62
C TRP A 126 -0.70 -15.22 6.69
N CYS A 127 -0.62 -14.94 5.39
CA CYS A 127 -0.24 -15.89 4.36
C CYS A 127 0.70 -15.21 3.36
N GLY A 128 1.83 -15.84 3.06
CA GLY A 128 2.72 -15.42 2.00
C GLY A 128 2.04 -15.53 0.64
N TRP A 129 1.98 -14.45 -0.12
CA TRP A 129 1.43 -14.46 -1.49
C TRP A 129 2.47 -14.04 -2.53
N GLN A 130 3.47 -13.25 -2.12
CA GLN A 130 4.46 -12.69 -3.01
C GLN A 130 5.66 -13.64 -3.14
N HIS A 131 6.14 -13.88 -4.37
CA HIS A 131 7.18 -14.87 -4.67
C HIS A 131 8.61 -14.33 -4.62
N ASP A 132 8.77 -13.04 -4.92
CA ASP A 132 10.03 -12.33 -5.08
C ASP A 132 10.47 -11.61 -3.80
N VAL A 133 9.82 -11.86 -2.65
CA VAL A 133 10.22 -11.28 -1.36
C VAL A 133 11.72 -11.55 -1.09
N PRO A 134 12.51 -10.60 -0.55
CA PRO A 134 13.94 -10.78 -0.30
C PRO A 134 14.23 -12.00 0.57
N ASP A 135 15.43 -12.59 0.42
CA ASP A 135 15.91 -13.68 1.27
C ASP A 135 16.35 -13.15 2.64
N ALA A 136 15.37 -12.80 3.48
CA ALA A 136 15.58 -12.33 4.84
C ALA A 136 14.69 -13.10 5.84
N PRO A 137 15.19 -13.36 7.07
CA PRO A 137 14.39 -13.97 8.13
C PRO A 137 13.10 -13.19 8.42
N GLY A 138 12.04 -13.92 8.77
CA GLY A 138 10.75 -13.34 9.20
C GLY A 138 9.84 -12.81 8.09
N LEU A 139 10.28 -12.82 6.83
CA LEU A 139 9.42 -12.44 5.71
C LEU A 139 8.62 -13.63 5.17
N PHE A 140 7.31 -13.43 4.97
CA PHE A 140 6.40 -14.43 4.41
C PHE A 140 6.51 -14.49 2.89
N ARG A 141 6.65 -15.69 2.33
CA ARG A 141 6.77 -15.91 0.89
C ARG A 141 5.78 -16.95 0.37
N CYS A 142 5.40 -16.80 -0.90
CA CYS A 142 4.79 -17.86 -1.69
C CYS A 142 5.83 -18.49 -2.63
N ASN A 143 6.03 -19.80 -2.56
CA ASN A 143 6.88 -20.53 -3.49
C ASN A 143 6.02 -21.01 -4.66
N VAL A 144 6.20 -20.37 -5.82
CA VAL A 144 5.43 -20.65 -7.04
C VAL A 144 6.32 -21.35 -8.08
N PRO A 145 5.75 -22.22 -8.92
CA PRO A 145 6.47 -22.77 -10.06
C PRO A 145 6.76 -21.69 -11.12
N THR A 146 7.70 -22.00 -12.01
CA THR A 146 8.01 -21.22 -13.21
C THR A 146 7.25 -21.78 -14.41
N ALA A 147 6.73 -20.91 -15.27
CA ALA A 147 6.03 -21.26 -16.49
C ALA A 147 7.00 -21.81 -17.57
N HIS A 148 6.55 -22.82 -18.30
CA HIS A 148 7.27 -23.44 -19.42
C HIS A 148 6.42 -23.41 -20.70
N SER A 149 7.10 -23.24 -21.83
CA SER A 149 6.51 -23.40 -23.16
C SER A 149 6.04 -24.84 -23.39
N ALA A 150 5.21 -25.05 -24.42
CA ALA A 150 4.68 -26.37 -24.76
C ALA A 150 5.76 -27.42 -25.09
N ASP A 151 6.95 -26.99 -25.52
CA ASP A 151 8.12 -27.83 -25.78
C ASP A 151 9.00 -28.06 -24.53
N GLY A 152 8.61 -27.53 -23.37
CA GLY A 152 9.34 -27.62 -22.10
C GLY A 152 10.40 -26.53 -21.89
N SER A 153 10.66 -25.69 -22.90
CA SER A 153 11.64 -24.59 -22.75
C SER A 153 11.13 -23.50 -21.79
N PRO A 154 12.02 -22.76 -21.11
CA PRO A 154 11.62 -21.63 -20.27
C PRO A 154 10.91 -20.53 -21.08
N VAL A 155 9.83 -19.99 -20.53
CA VAL A 155 9.19 -18.80 -21.10
C VAL A 155 10.15 -17.62 -21.01
N SER A 156 10.44 -16.99 -22.16
CA SER A 156 11.36 -15.86 -22.25
C SER A 156 10.68 -14.62 -22.82
N GLY A 157 11.12 -13.43 -22.41
CA GLY A 157 10.57 -12.18 -22.90
C GLY A 157 11.27 -10.95 -22.35
N ARG A 158 10.86 -9.78 -22.87
CA ARG A 158 11.41 -8.48 -22.52
C ARG A 158 10.74 -7.90 -21.28
N ILE A 159 11.53 -7.26 -20.44
CA ILE A 159 11.08 -6.54 -19.25
C ILE A 159 11.78 -5.18 -19.16
N VAL A 160 11.18 -4.26 -18.41
CA VAL A 160 11.78 -2.95 -18.10
C VAL A 160 11.89 -2.78 -16.60
N VAL A 161 13.10 -2.58 -16.11
CA VAL A 161 13.35 -2.18 -14.71
C VAL A 161 13.61 -0.69 -14.67
N SER A 162 12.91 0.04 -13.79
CA SER A 162 13.07 1.48 -13.59
C SER A 162 13.58 1.76 -12.17
N PHE A 163 14.54 2.67 -12.02
CA PHE A 163 15.06 3.07 -10.72
C PHE A 163 15.49 4.54 -10.70
N GLN A 164 15.41 5.15 -9.52
CA GLN A 164 15.81 6.53 -9.25
C GLN A 164 16.64 6.55 -7.96
N PRO A 165 17.98 6.55 -8.04
CA PRO A 165 18.80 6.49 -6.85
C PRO A 165 18.68 7.80 -6.04
N ILE A 166 18.82 7.71 -4.72
CA ILE A 166 18.82 8.89 -3.82
C ILE A 166 20.24 9.39 -3.52
N ALA A 167 21.25 8.66 -3.97
CA ALA A 167 22.67 8.99 -3.86
C ALA A 167 23.39 8.47 -5.12
N ASN A 168 24.51 9.07 -5.48
CA ASN A 168 25.30 8.57 -6.60
C ASN A 168 25.78 7.14 -6.31
N THR A 169 25.63 6.24 -7.28
CA THR A 169 26.05 4.85 -7.15
C THR A 169 26.57 4.33 -8.48
N ASP A 170 27.60 3.48 -8.47
CA ASP A 170 28.13 2.92 -9.72
C ASP A 170 27.35 1.69 -10.20
N THR A 171 26.64 1.03 -9.28
CA THR A 171 25.93 -0.22 -9.53
C THR A 171 24.51 -0.15 -8.99
N GLN A 172 23.61 -0.86 -9.65
CA GLN A 172 22.21 -0.97 -9.25
C GLN A 172 21.76 -2.42 -9.36
N PHE A 173 21.00 -2.87 -8.35
CA PHE A 173 20.30 -4.14 -8.39
C PHE A 173 19.07 -4.03 -9.30
N LEU A 174 18.87 -5.00 -10.18
CA LEU A 174 17.79 -5.02 -11.17
C LEU A 174 16.46 -5.47 -10.57
N SER A 175 16.06 -4.77 -9.51
CA SER A 175 14.85 -5.05 -8.75
C SER A 175 14.46 -3.83 -7.93
N ASP A 176 13.16 -3.65 -7.69
CA ASP A 176 12.67 -2.69 -6.72
C ASP A 176 12.73 -3.25 -5.29
N ARG A 177 13.28 -2.43 -4.38
CA ARG A 177 13.34 -2.71 -2.93
C ARG A 177 14.03 -4.02 -2.57
N GLU A 178 15.14 -4.34 -3.23
CA GLU A 178 15.97 -5.53 -2.97
C GLU A 178 15.20 -6.87 -3.07
N HIS A 179 14.08 -6.89 -3.79
CA HIS A 179 13.34 -8.11 -4.07
C HIS A 179 14.11 -8.99 -5.06
N ARG A 180 13.77 -10.27 -5.16
CA ARG A 180 14.42 -11.17 -6.12
C ARG A 180 14.24 -10.62 -7.54
N PRO A 181 15.34 -10.43 -8.28
CA PRO A 181 15.31 -9.80 -9.58
C PRO A 181 14.87 -10.82 -10.63
N TYR A 182 14.44 -10.29 -11.77
CA TYR A 182 14.40 -11.07 -13.00
C TYR A 182 15.79 -11.02 -13.65
N PRO A 183 16.62 -12.08 -13.57
CA PRO A 183 17.96 -12.03 -14.12
C PRO A 183 17.92 -11.92 -15.65
N THR A 184 18.85 -11.17 -16.23
CA THR A 184 19.03 -11.20 -17.70
C THR A 184 19.45 -12.60 -18.15
N ASN A 185 18.90 -13.07 -19.25
CA ASN A 185 19.33 -14.33 -19.87
C ASN A 185 20.54 -14.16 -20.80
N HIS A 186 20.98 -12.91 -21.07
CA HIS A 186 22.07 -12.62 -21.99
C HIS A 186 22.86 -11.36 -21.58
N LEU A 187 24.01 -11.55 -20.93
CA LEU A 187 24.85 -10.49 -20.37
C LEU A 187 25.45 -9.53 -21.43
N GLU A 188 25.68 -10.01 -22.64
CA GLU A 188 26.32 -9.26 -23.73
C GLU A 188 25.32 -8.81 -24.81
N SER A 189 24.01 -8.85 -24.51
CA SER A 189 22.98 -8.47 -25.47
C SER A 189 23.11 -7.00 -25.88
N TRP A 190 23.21 -6.76 -27.19
CA TRP A 190 23.16 -5.43 -27.81
C TRP A 190 21.72 -4.93 -28.03
N ASP A 191 20.73 -5.80 -27.85
CA ASP A 191 19.30 -5.44 -27.88
C ASP A 191 18.82 -4.87 -26.54
N SER A 192 19.65 -4.96 -25.49
CA SER A 192 19.36 -4.34 -24.20
C SER A 192 19.66 -2.84 -24.25
N VAL A 193 18.75 -2.03 -23.70
CA VAL A 193 18.80 -0.55 -23.79
C VAL A 193 18.71 0.04 -22.40
N LEU A 194 19.62 0.95 -22.07
CA LEU A 194 19.58 1.79 -20.87
C LEU A 194 19.24 3.22 -21.29
N THR A 195 18.22 3.81 -20.68
CA THR A 195 17.89 5.23 -20.84
C THR A 195 18.03 5.99 -19.53
N VAL A 196 18.27 7.30 -19.63
CA VAL A 196 18.27 8.25 -18.52
C VAL A 196 17.41 9.45 -18.87
N GLN A 197 16.76 10.00 -17.86
CA GLN A 197 15.87 11.16 -17.97
C GLN A 197 15.82 11.93 -16.64
N ASP A 198 15.50 13.22 -16.69
CA ASP A 198 15.57 14.10 -15.51
C ASP A 198 14.48 13.80 -14.48
N HIS A 199 13.28 13.45 -14.93
CA HIS A 199 12.14 13.04 -14.11
C HIS A 199 11.30 12.01 -14.89
N GLU A 200 10.33 11.37 -14.25
CA GLU A 200 9.59 10.20 -14.79
C GLU A 200 9.01 10.37 -16.22
N ASP A 201 8.55 11.59 -16.52
CA ASP A 201 7.92 12.01 -17.77
C ASP A 201 8.82 12.88 -18.68
N ALA A 202 10.10 13.05 -18.35
CA ALA A 202 11.04 13.78 -19.22
C ALA A 202 11.42 12.95 -20.46
N ASP A 203 11.97 13.62 -21.47
CA ASP A 203 12.51 12.97 -22.65
C ASP A 203 13.63 11.99 -22.27
N GLU A 204 13.61 10.81 -22.89
CA GLU A 204 14.59 9.76 -22.62
C GLU A 204 15.82 9.92 -23.50
N THR A 205 17.00 9.84 -22.89
CA THR A 205 18.28 9.75 -23.61
C THR A 205 18.85 8.35 -23.48
N VAL A 206 19.12 7.70 -24.61
CA VAL A 206 19.79 6.39 -24.63
C VAL A 206 21.25 6.56 -24.20
N ILE A 207 21.66 5.75 -23.22
CA ILE A 207 23.05 5.63 -22.81
C ILE A 207 23.71 4.58 -23.72
N PRO A 208 24.84 4.90 -24.39
CA PRO A 208 25.54 3.97 -25.27
C PRO A 208 25.85 2.65 -24.57
N ARG A 209 25.63 1.53 -25.28
CA ARG A 209 25.75 0.17 -24.74
C ARG A 209 27.12 -0.13 -24.16
N GLU A 210 28.17 0.49 -24.69
CA GLU A 210 29.55 0.34 -24.27
C GLU A 210 29.85 0.96 -22.90
N ARG A 211 28.98 1.88 -22.43
CA ARG A 211 29.16 2.56 -21.14
C ARG A 211 28.62 1.78 -19.95
N TRP A 212 27.99 0.64 -20.15
CA TRP A 212 27.39 -0.13 -19.06
C TRP A 212 27.41 -1.63 -19.36
N ALA A 213 27.23 -2.43 -18.32
CA ALA A 213 27.19 -3.88 -18.43
C ALA A 213 26.29 -4.50 -17.35
N PHE A 214 25.77 -5.69 -17.63
CA PHE A 214 25.15 -6.55 -16.62
C PHE A 214 26.25 -7.14 -15.72
N ALA A 215 26.53 -6.40 -14.65
CA ALA A 215 27.64 -6.64 -13.76
C ALA A 215 27.38 -5.97 -12.41
N ARG A 216 28.03 -6.52 -11.37
CA ARG A 216 28.18 -5.87 -10.06
C ARG A 216 29.63 -5.44 -9.84
N LEU A 217 29.85 -4.60 -8.85
CA LEU A 217 31.18 -4.26 -8.38
C LEU A 217 31.61 -5.16 -7.23
N VAL A 218 32.82 -5.72 -7.34
CA VAL A 218 33.51 -6.48 -6.28
C VAL A 218 34.91 -5.90 -6.15
N ASP A 219 35.23 -5.33 -5.00
CA ASP A 219 36.51 -4.65 -4.76
C ASP A 219 36.87 -3.63 -5.85
N GLY A 220 35.86 -2.85 -6.30
CA GLY A 220 35.99 -1.84 -7.36
C GLY A 220 36.14 -2.41 -8.78
N ARG A 221 36.03 -3.73 -8.97
CA ARG A 221 36.10 -4.39 -10.28
C ARG A 221 34.74 -4.85 -10.74
N ARG A 222 34.45 -4.69 -12.03
CA ARG A 222 33.25 -5.26 -12.66
C ARG A 222 33.36 -6.78 -12.71
N VAL A 223 32.35 -7.45 -12.16
CA VAL A 223 32.15 -8.89 -12.24
C VAL A 223 30.81 -9.14 -12.92
N PRO A 224 30.75 -9.92 -14.01
CA PRO A 224 29.49 -10.23 -14.70
C PRO A 224 28.45 -10.80 -13.73
N ASP A 225 27.23 -10.27 -13.79
CA ASP A 225 26.15 -10.60 -12.87
C ASP A 225 24.80 -10.29 -13.53
N ALA A 226 23.95 -11.31 -13.65
CA ALA A 226 22.68 -11.19 -14.37
C ALA A 226 21.62 -10.37 -13.62
N ALA A 227 21.85 -10.08 -12.35
CA ALA A 227 20.92 -9.37 -11.46
C ALA A 227 21.33 -7.92 -11.20
N HIS A 228 22.46 -7.47 -11.73
CA HIS A 228 22.99 -6.13 -11.50
C HIS A 228 23.34 -5.42 -12.79
N ILE A 229 23.34 -4.10 -12.74
CA ILE A 229 23.86 -3.24 -13.79
C ILE A 229 24.93 -2.33 -13.20
N THR A 230 26.00 -2.08 -13.95
CA THR A 230 27.06 -1.13 -13.61
C THR A 230 27.30 -0.20 -14.80
N MET A 231 27.49 1.11 -14.54
CA MET A 231 27.69 2.12 -15.58
C MET A 231 29.00 2.91 -15.36
N ASP A 232 29.69 3.24 -16.46
CA ASP A 232 30.85 4.13 -16.48
C ASP A 232 30.43 5.55 -16.12
N GLY A 233 30.99 6.07 -15.02
CA GLY A 233 30.61 7.36 -14.44
C GLY A 233 29.44 7.30 -13.45
N GLY A 234 28.86 6.11 -13.24
CA GLY A 234 27.84 5.85 -12.23
C GLY A 234 26.47 6.49 -12.51
N PHE A 235 25.46 6.05 -11.77
CA PHE A 235 24.10 6.55 -11.73
C PHE A 235 24.02 7.77 -10.80
N GLU A 236 23.45 8.86 -11.30
CA GLU A 236 23.32 10.14 -10.59
C GLU A 236 22.04 10.17 -9.75
N ALA A 237 22.14 10.70 -8.53
CA ALA A 237 21.01 10.88 -7.62
C ALA A 237 19.89 11.71 -8.26
N GLY A 238 18.65 11.22 -8.15
CA GLY A 238 17.46 11.91 -8.62
C GLY A 238 17.18 11.80 -10.13
N LYS A 239 18.10 11.28 -10.95
CA LYS A 239 17.80 10.90 -12.34
C LYS A 239 16.99 9.61 -12.37
N VAL A 240 16.09 9.48 -13.33
CA VAL A 240 15.35 8.23 -13.56
C VAL A 240 16.08 7.44 -14.64
N TYR A 241 16.38 6.18 -14.34
CA TYR A 241 16.99 5.24 -15.27
C TYR A 241 16.02 4.12 -15.59
N ARG A 242 16.02 3.67 -16.85
CA ARG A 242 15.24 2.51 -17.28
C ARG A 242 16.11 1.56 -18.09
N VAL A 243 16.08 0.28 -17.75
CA VAL A 243 16.79 -0.76 -18.49
C VAL A 243 15.81 -1.76 -19.07
N LEU A 244 15.79 -1.86 -20.40
CA LEU A 244 15.08 -2.85 -21.18
C LEU A 244 16.01 -4.03 -21.46
N TYR A 245 15.60 -5.24 -21.12
CA TYR A 245 16.38 -6.46 -21.35
C TYR A 245 15.49 -7.71 -21.39
N GLU A 246 16.09 -8.86 -21.70
CA GLU A 246 15.39 -10.15 -21.79
C GLU A 246 15.68 -11.04 -20.58
N THR A 247 14.64 -11.74 -20.09
CA THR A 247 14.74 -12.76 -19.04
C THR A 247 14.09 -14.06 -19.51
N SER A 248 14.50 -15.17 -18.89
CA SER A 248 13.91 -16.50 -19.06
C SER A 248 13.33 -17.05 -17.75
N HIS A 249 13.17 -16.19 -16.74
CA HIS A 249 12.53 -16.54 -15.47
C HIS A 249 11.09 -16.02 -15.48
N ALA A 250 10.11 -16.93 -15.48
CA ALA A 250 8.68 -16.62 -15.59
C ALA A 250 7.87 -17.27 -14.45
N PRO A 251 8.00 -16.81 -13.19
CA PRO A 251 7.19 -17.34 -12.10
C PRO A 251 5.70 -17.12 -12.38
N VAL A 252 4.85 -18.07 -12.01
CA VAL A 252 3.39 -17.94 -12.13
C VAL A 252 2.88 -17.05 -11.00
N VAL A 253 3.03 -15.73 -11.19
CA VAL A 253 2.87 -14.70 -10.15
C VAL A 253 1.51 -14.77 -9.45
N GLY A 254 0.44 -15.00 -10.21
CA GLY A 254 -0.94 -14.97 -9.71
C GLY A 254 -1.32 -16.09 -8.75
N LEU A 255 -0.50 -17.14 -8.59
CA LEU A 255 -0.78 -18.21 -7.60
C LEU A 255 -0.83 -17.69 -6.16
N GLY A 256 -0.19 -16.55 -5.87
CA GLY A 256 -0.33 -15.87 -4.57
C GLY A 256 -1.76 -15.43 -4.24
N LEU A 257 -2.56 -15.10 -5.27
CA LEU A 257 -3.98 -14.79 -5.11
C LEU A 257 -4.75 -16.03 -4.65
N LEU A 258 -4.44 -17.19 -5.24
CA LEU A 258 -5.06 -18.47 -4.87
C LEU A 258 -4.60 -18.91 -3.47
N ALA A 259 -3.32 -18.75 -3.12
CA ALA A 259 -2.81 -19.02 -1.77
C ALA A 259 -3.63 -18.27 -0.69
N THR A 260 -3.92 -16.99 -0.94
CA THR A 260 -4.69 -16.13 -0.02
C THR A 260 -6.15 -16.56 0.07
N ARG A 261 -6.79 -16.82 -1.08
CA ARG A 261 -8.17 -17.30 -1.17
C ARG A 261 -8.34 -18.63 -0.43
N ASP A 262 -7.47 -19.59 -0.74
CA ASP A 262 -7.66 -21.00 -0.37
C ASP A 262 -7.28 -21.27 1.08
N ILE A 263 -6.27 -20.58 1.64
CA ILE A 263 -6.00 -20.67 3.09
C ILE A 263 -7.15 -20.09 3.92
N ALA A 264 -7.72 -18.95 3.51
CA ALA A 264 -8.83 -18.33 4.21
C ALA A 264 -10.08 -19.22 4.15
N ALA A 265 -10.39 -19.76 2.95
CA ALA A 265 -11.49 -20.69 2.77
C ALA A 265 -11.31 -21.98 3.59
N TRP A 266 -10.11 -22.55 3.61
CA TRP A 266 -9.82 -23.76 4.40
C TRP A 266 -9.89 -23.51 5.90
N LEU A 267 -9.34 -22.40 6.41
CA LEU A 267 -9.42 -22.05 7.83
C LEU A 267 -10.86 -21.79 8.27
N ARG A 268 -11.68 -21.21 7.39
CA ARG A 268 -13.10 -20.94 7.65
C ARG A 268 -13.97 -22.21 7.62
N TYR A 269 -13.79 -23.06 6.63
CA TYR A 269 -14.73 -24.15 6.33
C TYR A 269 -14.18 -25.57 6.53
N GLY A 270 -12.86 -25.72 6.50
CA GLY A 270 -12.18 -27.00 6.64
C GLY A 270 -12.17 -27.52 8.08
N LYS A 271 -11.97 -28.84 8.22
CA LYS A 271 -11.88 -29.50 9.53
C LYS A 271 -10.51 -30.15 9.74
N VAL A 272 -10.03 -30.85 8.71
CA VAL A 272 -8.78 -31.60 8.70
C VAL A 272 -8.23 -31.55 7.27
N ASP A 273 -6.91 -31.51 7.12
CA ASP A 273 -6.25 -31.62 5.81
C ASP A 273 -6.18 -33.09 5.33
N ALA A 274 -5.58 -33.31 4.16
CA ALA A 274 -5.49 -34.66 3.58
C ALA A 274 -4.53 -35.59 4.35
N GLU A 275 -3.63 -35.05 5.16
CA GLU A 275 -2.65 -35.80 5.97
C GLU A 275 -3.11 -36.02 7.42
N GLY A 276 -4.27 -35.50 7.81
CA GLY A 276 -4.85 -35.67 9.15
C GLY A 276 -4.57 -34.52 10.13
N THR A 277 -3.96 -33.42 9.69
CA THR A 277 -3.75 -32.23 10.52
C THR A 277 -5.06 -31.49 10.73
N ALA A 278 -5.48 -31.32 11.98
CA ALA A 278 -6.69 -30.59 12.32
C ALA A 278 -6.54 -29.09 12.00
N ASN A 279 -7.61 -28.48 11.49
CA ASN A 279 -7.71 -27.03 11.33
C ASN A 279 -7.76 -26.37 12.73
N PRO A 280 -6.80 -25.48 13.09
CA PRO A 280 -6.78 -24.79 14.39
C PRO A 280 -8.02 -23.93 14.69
N LEU A 281 -8.78 -23.58 13.66
CA LEU A 281 -9.97 -22.73 13.70
C LEU A 281 -11.25 -23.49 13.30
N ALA A 282 -11.20 -24.84 13.24
CA ALA A 282 -12.33 -25.67 12.85
C ALA A 282 -13.59 -25.34 13.66
N GLY A 283 -14.66 -24.92 12.98
CA GLY A 283 -15.95 -24.60 13.61
C GLY A 283 -15.99 -23.30 14.41
N ALA A 284 -14.87 -22.58 14.54
CA ALA A 284 -14.81 -21.32 15.30
C ALA A 284 -15.19 -20.09 14.47
N ILE A 285 -15.03 -20.14 13.15
CA ILE A 285 -15.13 -18.96 12.28
C ILE A 285 -16.50 -18.88 11.59
N GLY A 286 -17.26 -17.83 11.90
CA GLY A 286 -18.53 -17.51 11.23
C GLY A 286 -18.36 -16.49 10.09
N ARG A 287 -17.43 -15.54 10.24
CA ARG A 287 -17.15 -14.48 9.25
C ARG A 287 -15.65 -14.32 9.03
N ALA A 288 -15.27 -13.96 7.81
CA ALA A 288 -13.89 -13.68 7.45
C ALA A 288 -13.74 -12.30 6.82
N TYR A 289 -12.68 -11.61 7.21
CA TYR A 289 -12.30 -10.29 6.73
C TYR A 289 -10.91 -10.33 6.13
N ALA A 290 -10.66 -9.43 5.17
CA ALA A 290 -9.32 -9.19 4.66
C ALA A 290 -8.91 -7.73 4.87
N TYR A 291 -7.70 -7.52 5.38
CA TYR A 291 -7.06 -6.21 5.48
C TYR A 291 -5.82 -6.20 4.60
N GLY A 292 -5.57 -5.09 3.93
CA GLY A 292 -4.36 -4.89 3.13
C GLY A 292 -4.02 -3.41 3.09
N ARG A 293 -2.74 -3.07 3.04
CA ARG A 293 -2.25 -1.69 3.01
C ARG A 293 -1.32 -1.50 1.83
N SER A 294 -1.44 -0.40 1.09
CA SER A 294 -0.55 -0.05 -0.03
C SER A 294 -0.58 -1.15 -1.10
N GLN A 295 0.54 -1.79 -1.41
CA GLN A 295 0.63 -2.97 -2.28
C GLN A 295 -0.45 -4.03 -1.96
N SER A 296 -0.64 -4.39 -0.69
CA SER A 296 -1.64 -5.40 -0.32
C SER A 296 -3.09 -4.87 -0.32
N GLY A 297 -3.30 -3.55 -0.23
CA GLY A 297 -4.61 -2.94 -0.49
C GLY A 297 -4.99 -3.02 -1.97
N ARG A 298 -4.02 -2.79 -2.87
CA ARG A 298 -4.18 -3.00 -4.31
C ARG A 298 -4.39 -4.48 -4.65
N PHE A 299 -3.77 -5.38 -3.90
CA PHE A 299 -3.96 -6.82 -4.05
C PHE A 299 -5.41 -7.23 -3.76
N LEU A 300 -6.04 -6.66 -2.73
CA LEU A 300 -7.47 -6.89 -2.46
C LEU A 300 -8.35 -6.38 -3.60
N ARG A 301 -8.05 -5.21 -4.18
CA ARG A 301 -8.71 -4.73 -5.40
C ARG A 301 -8.56 -5.71 -6.56
N GLN A 302 -7.37 -6.29 -6.75
CA GLN A 302 -7.15 -7.31 -7.78
C GLN A 302 -7.94 -8.61 -7.52
N ILE A 303 -8.06 -9.06 -6.27
CA ILE A 303 -8.93 -10.22 -5.92
C ILE A 303 -10.37 -9.96 -6.34
N LEU A 304 -10.88 -8.75 -6.07
CA LEU A 304 -12.25 -8.36 -6.42
C LEU A 304 -12.44 -8.31 -7.94
N TYR A 305 -11.53 -7.66 -8.66
CA TYR A 305 -11.56 -7.54 -10.12
C TYR A 305 -11.55 -8.90 -10.82
N LEU A 306 -10.78 -9.87 -10.30
CA LEU A 306 -10.72 -11.22 -10.84
C LEU A 306 -11.84 -12.15 -10.34
N GLY A 307 -12.76 -11.67 -9.49
CA GLY A 307 -13.83 -12.48 -8.92
C GLY A 307 -13.37 -13.56 -7.95
N LEU A 308 -12.17 -13.44 -7.39
CA LEU A 308 -11.51 -14.46 -6.56
C LEU A 308 -12.00 -14.48 -5.10
N ASN A 309 -13.08 -13.77 -4.75
CA ASN A 309 -13.73 -13.85 -3.43
C ASN A 309 -14.66 -15.08 -3.29
N ARG A 310 -14.42 -16.14 -4.07
CA ARG A 310 -15.21 -17.37 -4.10
C ARG A 310 -14.27 -18.56 -4.27
N ASP A 311 -14.40 -19.58 -3.42
CA ASP A 311 -13.59 -20.80 -3.52
C ASP A 311 -14.11 -21.77 -4.61
N GLU A 312 -13.35 -22.83 -4.90
CA GLU A 312 -13.70 -23.86 -5.89
C GLU A 312 -14.98 -24.66 -5.55
N SER A 313 -15.49 -24.52 -4.33
CA SER A 313 -16.79 -25.07 -3.90
C SER A 313 -17.89 -24.01 -3.93
N GLU A 314 -17.66 -22.92 -4.65
CA GLU A 314 -18.60 -21.84 -4.90
C GLU A 314 -18.97 -21.01 -3.66
N ARG A 315 -18.20 -21.10 -2.57
CA ARG A 315 -18.49 -20.42 -1.30
C ARG A 315 -17.76 -19.08 -1.21
N VAL A 316 -18.41 -18.09 -0.63
CA VAL A 316 -17.80 -16.77 -0.33
C VAL A 316 -16.61 -16.96 0.63
N VAL A 317 -15.47 -16.37 0.30
CA VAL A 317 -14.27 -16.45 1.12
C VAL A 317 -14.30 -15.38 2.21
N PHE A 318 -14.39 -14.11 1.83
CA PHE A 318 -14.43 -12.95 2.72
C PHE A 318 -15.80 -12.27 2.69
N ASP A 319 -16.37 -12.00 3.85
CA ASP A 319 -17.61 -11.24 3.99
C ASP A 319 -17.36 -9.71 3.96
N GLY A 320 -16.13 -9.30 4.32
CA GLY A 320 -15.73 -7.89 4.35
C GLY A 320 -14.28 -7.68 3.98
N MET A 321 -13.96 -6.52 3.38
CA MET A 321 -12.59 -6.13 3.04
C MET A 321 -12.30 -4.69 3.47
N LEU A 322 -11.08 -4.45 3.93
CA LEU A 322 -10.56 -3.13 4.33
C LEU A 322 -9.27 -2.81 3.54
N PRO A 323 -9.36 -2.44 2.24
CA PRO A 323 -8.20 -2.02 1.47
C PRO A 323 -7.80 -0.59 1.85
N ASN A 324 -6.62 -0.47 2.43
CA ASN A 324 -6.05 0.78 2.91
C ASN A 324 -4.96 1.31 1.96
N VAL A 325 -4.98 2.61 1.68
CA VAL A 325 -4.01 3.37 0.87
C VAL A 325 -3.68 2.71 -0.48
N ALA A 326 -4.70 2.18 -1.16
CA ALA A 326 -4.55 1.58 -2.48
C ALA A 326 -4.46 2.65 -3.59
N GLY A 327 -5.11 3.81 -3.40
CA GLY A 327 -5.40 4.78 -4.45
C GLY A 327 -6.33 4.19 -5.51
N GLY A 328 -6.28 4.73 -6.74
CA GLY A 328 -7.01 4.15 -7.88
C GLY A 328 -6.38 2.88 -8.44
N LYS A 329 -5.19 2.49 -7.96
CA LYS A 329 -4.29 1.53 -8.62
C LYS A 329 -4.62 0.06 -8.35
N MET A 330 -4.09 -0.81 -9.21
CA MET A 330 -3.91 -2.26 -9.00
C MET A 330 -2.41 -2.58 -8.87
N GLY A 331 -1.98 -3.83 -9.11
CA GLY A 331 -0.58 -4.23 -9.01
C GLY A 331 -0.17 -5.34 -9.99
N GLU A 332 1.14 -5.61 -10.06
CA GLU A 332 1.73 -6.62 -10.95
C GLU A 332 1.59 -8.01 -10.30
N PHE A 333 0.36 -8.35 -9.91
CA PHE A 333 0.06 -9.53 -9.10
C PHE A 333 -0.45 -10.69 -9.94
N ASN A 334 -0.89 -10.44 -11.17
CA ASN A 334 -1.40 -11.45 -12.11
C ASN A 334 -1.01 -11.11 -13.55
N VAL A 335 0.30 -10.99 -13.79
CA VAL A 335 0.87 -10.64 -15.09
C VAL A 335 2.18 -11.38 -15.30
N ARG A 336 2.42 -11.84 -16.53
CA ARG A 336 3.68 -12.46 -16.93
C ARG A 336 4.84 -11.49 -16.69
N PHE A 337 5.90 -11.98 -16.05
CA PHE A 337 7.06 -11.18 -15.61
C PHE A 337 6.72 -10.02 -14.66
N GLY A 338 5.57 -10.09 -13.98
CA GLY A 338 5.21 -9.08 -12.99
C GLY A 338 6.17 -9.07 -11.82
N GLN A 339 6.59 -7.87 -11.41
CA GLN A 339 7.33 -7.65 -10.18
C GLN A 339 6.40 -6.97 -9.17
N PRO A 340 5.79 -7.71 -8.23
CA PRO A 340 4.82 -7.14 -7.30
C PRO A 340 5.36 -5.97 -6.46
N SER A 341 6.68 -5.89 -6.21
CA SER A 341 7.29 -4.77 -5.49
C SER A 341 7.28 -3.46 -6.29
N SER A 342 7.29 -3.55 -7.63
CA SER A 342 7.46 -2.46 -8.60
C SER A 342 6.57 -1.25 -8.33
N LEU A 343 7.19 -0.07 -8.40
CA LEU A 343 6.55 1.23 -8.21
C LEU A 343 6.53 2.09 -9.49
N SER A 344 6.89 1.49 -10.62
CA SER A 344 6.99 2.14 -11.93
C SER A 344 5.67 2.81 -12.33
N ASN A 345 5.76 4.00 -12.95
CA ASN A 345 4.58 4.63 -13.54
C ASN A 345 4.16 3.99 -14.86
N ARG A 346 5.09 3.39 -15.60
CA ARG A 346 4.81 2.68 -16.84
C ARG A 346 4.61 1.19 -16.55
N SER A 347 3.55 0.90 -15.80
CA SER A 347 3.23 -0.43 -15.29
C SER A 347 1.74 -0.73 -15.48
N VAL A 348 1.40 -2.01 -15.62
CA VAL A 348 0.01 -2.49 -15.67
C VAL A 348 -0.80 -2.12 -14.42
N ASN A 349 -0.12 -1.74 -13.33
CA ASN A 349 -0.69 -1.25 -12.06
C ASN A 349 -1.58 -0.02 -12.22
N ASN A 350 -1.37 0.72 -13.30
CA ASN A 350 -1.97 2.01 -13.58
C ASN A 350 -3.06 1.92 -14.67
N LEU A 351 -3.49 0.70 -15.02
CA LEU A 351 -4.57 0.47 -15.99
C LEU A 351 -5.95 0.47 -15.33
N PRO A 352 -7.02 0.89 -16.04
CA PRO A 352 -8.39 0.74 -15.59
C PRO A 352 -8.82 -0.75 -15.54
N PRO A 353 -9.92 -1.13 -14.88
CA PRO A 353 -10.89 -0.24 -14.24
C PRO A 353 -10.35 0.40 -12.96
N PHE A 354 -10.76 1.65 -12.71
CA PHE A 354 -10.47 2.35 -11.46
C PHE A 354 -11.68 2.34 -10.52
N LEU A 355 -12.87 2.43 -11.11
CA LEU A 355 -14.18 2.42 -10.45
C LEU A 355 -14.58 1.01 -10.01
N ASP A 356 -15.35 0.92 -8.93
CA ASP A 356 -15.93 -0.36 -8.50
C ASP A 356 -16.97 -0.87 -9.50
N LEU A 357 -17.80 0.02 -10.04
CA LEU A 357 -18.72 -0.23 -11.14
C LEU A 357 -18.68 0.97 -12.08
N GLU A 358 -18.49 0.72 -13.37
CA GLU A 358 -18.68 1.75 -14.40
C GLU A 358 -20.16 2.16 -14.47
N PRO A 359 -20.51 3.38 -14.93
CA PRO A 359 -21.90 3.83 -14.99
C PRO A 359 -22.86 2.97 -15.83
N ASN A 360 -22.33 2.21 -16.80
CA ASN A 360 -23.11 1.23 -17.56
C ASN A 360 -23.30 -0.11 -16.83
N GLY A 361 -22.58 -0.35 -15.72
CA GLY A 361 -22.68 -1.53 -14.88
C GLY A 361 -21.98 -2.78 -15.40
N ASP A 362 -21.34 -2.72 -16.58
CA ASP A 362 -20.84 -3.90 -17.30
C ASP A 362 -19.34 -4.19 -17.05
N ASP A 363 -18.60 -3.27 -16.42
CA ASP A 363 -17.16 -3.38 -16.15
C ASP A 363 -16.82 -2.63 -14.84
N GLY A 364 -15.74 -3.00 -14.15
CA GLY A 364 -15.40 -2.47 -12.82
C GLY A 364 -14.70 -3.45 -11.88
N ILE A 365 -14.14 -2.94 -10.78
CA ILE A 365 -13.46 -3.76 -9.77
C ILE A 365 -14.41 -4.75 -9.08
N LEU A 366 -15.70 -4.43 -8.93
CA LEU A 366 -16.70 -5.28 -8.27
C LEU A 366 -17.62 -6.03 -9.24
N SER A 367 -17.51 -5.81 -10.54
CA SER A 367 -18.45 -6.37 -11.53
C SER A 367 -18.50 -7.90 -11.48
N GLU A 368 -17.33 -8.55 -11.54
CA GLU A 368 -17.26 -10.02 -11.52
C GLU A 368 -17.70 -10.61 -10.18
N ALA A 369 -17.28 -10.00 -9.07
CA ALA A 369 -17.70 -10.43 -7.74
C ALA A 369 -19.22 -10.30 -7.54
N THR A 370 -19.83 -9.25 -8.09
CA THR A 370 -21.28 -9.03 -8.05
C THR A 370 -22.02 -10.05 -8.90
N HIS A 371 -21.57 -10.27 -10.14
CA HIS A 371 -22.14 -11.25 -11.06
C HIS A 371 -22.16 -12.66 -10.45
N ARG A 372 -21.10 -13.02 -9.72
CA ARG A 372 -20.95 -14.32 -9.05
C ARG A 372 -21.63 -14.42 -7.69
N GLY A 373 -22.26 -13.35 -7.20
CA GLY A 373 -22.88 -13.32 -5.88
C GLY A 373 -21.89 -13.44 -4.71
N CYS A 374 -20.64 -13.00 -4.91
CA CYS A 374 -19.57 -13.03 -3.90
C CYS A 374 -18.98 -11.65 -3.58
N ALA A 375 -19.67 -10.55 -3.92
CA ALA A 375 -19.24 -9.20 -3.54
C ALA A 375 -19.26 -9.02 -2.01
N PRO A 376 -18.13 -8.66 -1.38
CA PRO A 376 -18.08 -8.40 0.06
C PRO A 376 -18.56 -6.98 0.39
N LYS A 377 -18.70 -6.68 1.68
CA LYS A 377 -18.78 -5.28 2.14
C LYS A 377 -17.38 -4.68 2.15
N VAL A 378 -17.20 -3.49 1.60
CA VAL A 378 -15.87 -2.87 1.46
C VAL A 378 -15.85 -1.52 2.13
N ILE A 379 -14.83 -1.28 2.96
CA ILE A 379 -14.46 0.08 3.39
C ILE A 379 -13.09 0.37 2.78
N TYR A 380 -13.03 1.27 1.81
CA TYR A 380 -11.77 1.80 1.33
C TYR A 380 -11.30 2.94 2.25
N THR A 381 -10.03 2.91 2.62
CA THR A 381 -9.41 4.05 3.31
C THR A 381 -8.24 4.55 2.48
N ASN A 382 -8.12 5.85 2.30
CA ASN A 382 -7.02 6.49 1.58
C ASN A 382 -6.52 7.70 2.36
N THR A 383 -5.30 8.13 2.06
CA THR A 383 -4.75 9.39 2.57
C THR A 383 -4.58 10.39 1.44
N SER A 384 -4.26 11.64 1.77
CA SER A 384 -3.94 12.66 0.79
C SER A 384 -2.83 12.20 -0.16
N SER A 385 -1.84 11.44 0.33
CA SER A 385 -0.78 10.86 -0.52
C SER A 385 -1.31 10.00 -1.68
N GLU A 386 -2.44 9.30 -1.49
CA GLU A 386 -3.04 8.50 -2.56
C GLU A 386 -3.78 9.36 -3.57
N TYR A 387 -4.32 10.52 -3.20
CA TYR A 387 -4.90 11.45 -4.16
C TYR A 387 -3.80 12.08 -5.02
N TRP A 388 -2.74 12.59 -4.39
CA TRP A 388 -1.63 13.28 -5.06
C TRP A 388 -0.69 12.34 -5.86
N GLY A 389 -0.48 11.10 -5.42
CA GLY A 389 0.45 10.16 -6.07
C GLY A 389 -0.16 8.87 -6.60
N GLY A 390 -1.38 8.56 -6.17
CA GLY A 390 -2.13 7.35 -6.53
C GLY A 390 -3.37 7.60 -7.38
N HIS A 391 -3.66 8.88 -7.69
CA HIS A 391 -4.89 9.35 -8.36
C HIS A 391 -6.15 8.77 -7.71
N GLY A 392 -6.23 8.89 -6.37
CA GLY A 392 -7.35 8.37 -5.56
C GLY A 392 -8.73 8.77 -6.07
N ALA A 393 -8.88 9.95 -6.68
CA ALA A 393 -10.12 10.42 -7.27
C ALA A 393 -10.66 9.52 -8.40
N LEU A 394 -9.81 8.79 -9.12
CA LEU A 394 -10.24 7.85 -10.17
C LEU A 394 -11.08 6.69 -9.61
N ALA A 395 -11.08 6.45 -8.29
CA ALA A 395 -11.90 5.42 -7.67
C ALA A 395 -13.38 5.82 -7.52
N HIS A 396 -13.72 7.11 -7.69
CA HIS A 396 -15.08 7.63 -7.54
C HIS A 396 -15.43 8.80 -8.47
N MET A 397 -14.65 8.99 -9.54
CA MET A 397 -14.89 9.98 -10.59
C MET A 397 -14.63 9.36 -11.96
N THR A 398 -15.29 9.87 -12.99
CA THR A 398 -15.07 9.42 -14.36
C THR A 398 -13.60 9.58 -14.76
N PRO A 399 -13.02 8.69 -15.59
CA PRO A 399 -11.61 8.78 -15.96
C PRO A 399 -11.21 10.09 -16.67
N ASP A 400 -12.16 10.83 -17.23
CA ASP A 400 -11.91 12.17 -17.80
C ASP A 400 -12.00 13.30 -16.77
N GLY A 401 -12.27 12.99 -15.50
CA GLY A 401 -12.31 13.91 -14.37
C GLY A 401 -13.47 14.90 -14.39
N LYS A 402 -14.57 14.58 -15.06
CA LYS A 402 -15.69 15.53 -15.30
C LYS A 402 -16.95 15.26 -14.51
N ALA A 403 -17.10 14.08 -13.91
CA ALA A 403 -18.27 13.74 -13.12
C ALA A 403 -17.92 12.84 -11.94
N ASP A 404 -18.61 13.07 -10.83
CA ASP A 404 -18.62 12.16 -9.69
C ASP A 404 -19.36 10.86 -10.05
N VAL A 405 -18.89 9.73 -9.53
CA VAL A 405 -19.50 8.41 -9.69
C VAL A 405 -19.91 7.89 -8.32
N ALA A 406 -21.18 7.52 -8.19
CA ALA A 406 -21.69 6.96 -6.95
C ALA A 406 -21.06 5.59 -6.66
N LEU A 407 -20.65 5.38 -5.41
CA LEU A 407 -20.16 4.08 -4.96
C LEU A 407 -21.33 3.09 -4.79
N PRO A 408 -21.10 1.78 -4.99
CA PRO A 408 -22.11 0.76 -4.73
C PRO A 408 -22.56 0.73 -3.27
N ASP A 409 -23.78 0.26 -3.00
CA ASP A 409 -24.37 0.25 -1.65
C ASP A 409 -23.53 -0.51 -0.62
N ASN A 410 -22.81 -1.56 -1.06
CA ASN A 410 -21.90 -2.38 -0.25
C ASN A 410 -20.49 -1.78 -0.11
N VAL A 411 -20.27 -0.53 -0.51
CA VAL A 411 -19.00 0.17 -0.42
C VAL A 411 -19.10 1.45 0.41
N ARG A 412 -18.07 1.71 1.21
CA ARG A 412 -17.78 3.03 1.80
C ARG A 412 -16.36 3.43 1.46
N SER A 413 -16.11 4.73 1.32
CA SER A 413 -14.78 5.27 1.06
C SER A 413 -14.48 6.47 1.96
N TRP A 414 -13.32 6.43 2.61
CA TRP A 414 -12.88 7.43 3.59
C TRP A 414 -11.48 7.94 3.22
N LEU A 415 -11.37 9.24 2.94
CA LEU A 415 -10.12 9.99 2.87
C LEU A 415 -9.78 10.51 4.28
N PHE A 416 -8.60 10.16 4.76
CA PHE A 416 -8.01 10.76 5.95
C PHE A 416 -7.28 12.04 5.53
N CYS A 417 -7.89 13.18 5.80
CA CYS A 417 -7.44 14.48 5.32
C CYS A 417 -6.06 14.84 5.89
N GLY A 418 -5.23 15.46 5.04
CA GLY A 418 -3.92 15.97 5.42
C GLY A 418 -2.98 14.93 6.03
N THR A 419 -3.13 13.64 5.72
CA THR A 419 -2.20 12.60 6.21
C THR A 419 -1.35 12.03 5.09
N GLN A 420 -0.24 11.37 5.46
CA GLN A 420 0.66 10.74 4.49
C GLN A 420 0.43 9.23 4.35
N HIS A 421 1.09 8.63 3.35
CA HIS A 421 0.95 7.21 3.02
C HIS A 421 0.99 6.27 4.24
N ALA A 422 1.99 6.39 5.12
CA ALA A 422 2.10 5.63 6.37
C ALA A 422 1.63 6.42 7.58
N PRO A 423 1.05 5.78 8.62
CA PRO A 423 0.78 6.48 9.86
C PRO A 423 2.09 7.04 10.38
N ALA A 424 2.09 8.33 10.67
CA ALA A 424 3.29 9.00 11.11
C ALA A 424 3.54 8.79 12.60
N ASN A 425 4.77 9.07 13.03
CA ASN A 425 5.14 9.10 14.44
C ASN A 425 6.05 10.32 14.69
N LEU A 426 6.12 10.74 15.95
CA LEU A 426 7.17 11.64 16.43
C LEU A 426 8.48 10.84 16.65
N PRO A 427 9.67 11.49 16.62
CA PRO A 427 9.90 12.93 16.46
C PRO A 427 9.69 13.46 15.04
N ILE A 428 9.46 14.77 14.91
CA ILE A 428 9.36 15.46 13.61
C ILE A 428 10.72 15.36 12.90
N SER A 429 10.70 14.92 11.64
CA SER A 429 11.88 14.81 10.78
C SER A 429 11.52 15.05 9.32
N ASP A 430 12.46 15.55 8.54
CA ASP A 430 12.37 15.65 7.08
C ASP A 430 12.88 14.40 6.36
N THR A 431 13.40 13.42 7.11
CA THR A 431 14.11 12.25 6.59
C THR A 431 13.35 10.98 6.93
N ASN A 432 13.12 10.14 5.93
CA ASN A 432 12.55 8.82 6.14
C ASN A 432 13.62 7.89 6.76
N PRO A 433 13.40 7.34 7.96
CA PRO A 433 14.40 6.53 8.64
C PRO A 433 14.68 5.18 7.95
N ASP A 434 13.73 4.66 7.18
CA ASP A 434 13.88 3.36 6.49
C ASP A 434 14.70 3.48 5.20
N THR A 435 14.59 4.62 4.51
CA THR A 435 15.18 4.79 3.17
C THR A 435 16.26 5.85 3.10
N GLY A 436 16.37 6.74 4.09
CA GLY A 436 17.20 7.95 4.03
C GLY A 436 16.67 9.01 3.06
N ALA A 437 15.51 8.79 2.42
CA ALA A 437 14.94 9.76 1.50
C ALA A 437 14.46 11.01 2.27
N ARG A 438 14.79 12.19 1.76
CA ARG A 438 14.62 13.47 2.45
C ARG A 438 13.72 14.43 1.68
N GLY A 439 12.80 15.08 2.39
CA GLY A 439 11.93 16.15 1.86
C GLY A 439 12.50 17.54 2.13
N THR A 440 12.03 18.55 1.40
CA THR A 440 12.36 19.96 1.72
C THR A 440 11.59 20.47 2.94
N GLN A 441 10.40 19.92 3.17
CA GLN A 441 9.59 20.14 4.36
C GLN A 441 9.67 18.93 5.28
N ALA A 442 9.35 19.11 6.57
CA ALA A 442 9.18 18.01 7.50
C ALA A 442 8.15 17.00 6.95
N LEU A 443 8.43 15.71 7.13
CA LEU A 443 7.48 14.65 6.84
C LEU A 443 6.25 14.84 7.72
N ASN A 444 5.08 14.48 7.18
CA ASN A 444 3.83 14.59 7.90
C ASN A 444 3.88 13.78 9.21
N TYR A 445 3.31 14.33 10.29
CA TYR A 445 3.31 13.71 11.63
C TYR A 445 1.91 13.45 12.18
N VAL A 446 0.89 13.38 11.31
CA VAL A 446 -0.48 13.01 11.71
C VAL A 446 -0.61 11.48 11.76
N ASP A 447 -1.06 10.96 12.90
CA ASP A 447 -1.33 9.53 13.10
C ASP A 447 -2.83 9.22 12.93
N TYR A 448 -3.16 8.47 11.88
CA TYR A 448 -4.54 8.09 11.56
C TYR A 448 -4.99 6.72 12.12
N ARG A 449 -4.16 6.03 12.91
CA ARG A 449 -4.52 4.69 13.44
C ARG A 449 -5.86 4.61 14.20
N PRO A 450 -6.32 5.65 14.94
CA PRO A 450 -7.69 5.67 15.48
C PRO A 450 -8.79 5.46 14.43
N LEU A 451 -8.65 6.04 13.24
CA LEU A 451 -9.62 5.87 12.16
C LEU A 451 -9.62 4.45 11.61
N MET A 452 -8.45 3.78 11.59
CA MET A 452 -8.35 2.38 11.17
C MET A 452 -9.08 1.42 12.12
N ARG A 453 -9.02 1.67 13.44
CA ARG A 453 -9.78 0.90 14.44
C ARG A 453 -11.28 1.11 14.25
N ALA A 454 -11.73 2.34 14.04
CA ALA A 454 -13.12 2.64 13.73
C ALA A 454 -13.58 1.96 12.43
N ALA A 455 -12.75 1.95 11.38
CA ALA A 455 -13.07 1.29 10.12
C ALA A 455 -13.27 -0.23 10.29
N LEU A 456 -12.38 -0.92 11.01
CA LEU A 456 -12.55 -2.34 11.30
C LEU A 456 -13.81 -2.59 12.17
N HIS A 457 -14.05 -1.76 13.18
CA HIS A 457 -15.24 -1.84 14.03
C HIS A 457 -16.54 -1.74 13.21
N HIS A 458 -16.62 -0.75 12.31
CA HIS A 458 -17.79 -0.57 11.46
C HIS A 458 -17.93 -1.65 10.39
N LEU A 459 -16.83 -2.15 9.82
CA LEU A 459 -16.88 -3.26 8.88
C LEU A 459 -17.49 -4.51 9.52
N ASP A 460 -17.07 -4.87 10.74
CA ASP A 460 -17.64 -6.03 11.45
C ASP A 460 -19.14 -5.84 11.73
N ARG A 461 -19.54 -4.68 12.28
CA ARG A 461 -20.96 -4.38 12.54
C ARG A 461 -21.79 -4.38 11.27
N TRP A 462 -21.24 -3.86 10.18
CA TRP A 462 -21.94 -3.85 8.91
C TRP A 462 -22.14 -5.27 8.40
N VAL A 463 -21.11 -6.11 8.42
CA VAL A 463 -21.22 -7.51 8.00
C VAL A 463 -22.16 -8.32 8.89
N THR A 464 -22.11 -8.11 10.21
CA THR A 464 -22.72 -9.04 11.17
C THR A 464 -24.12 -8.61 11.62
N GLN A 465 -24.36 -7.30 11.67
CA GLN A 465 -25.59 -6.70 12.20
C GLN A 465 -26.32 -5.87 11.14
N ASN A 466 -25.75 -5.72 9.95
CA ASN A 466 -26.24 -4.85 8.89
C ASN A 466 -26.40 -3.38 9.32
N ILE A 467 -25.57 -2.93 10.25
CA ILE A 467 -25.49 -1.52 10.65
C ILE A 467 -24.52 -0.82 9.74
N GLU A 468 -25.00 0.14 8.95
CA GLU A 468 -24.15 0.85 8.01
C GLU A 468 -23.05 1.67 8.72
N PRO A 469 -21.83 1.70 8.17
CA PRO A 469 -20.78 2.60 8.63
C PRO A 469 -21.18 4.07 8.42
N PRO A 470 -20.49 5.02 9.09
CA PRO A 470 -20.56 6.43 8.75
C PRO A 470 -20.46 6.68 7.24
N ALA A 471 -21.10 7.76 6.81
CA ALA A 471 -21.16 8.12 5.40
C ALA A 471 -19.76 8.24 4.78
N ASN A 472 -19.75 8.17 3.45
CA ASN A 472 -18.58 8.47 2.65
C ASN A 472 -17.97 9.83 3.02
N GLY A 473 -16.64 9.90 3.01
CA GLY A 473 -15.90 11.14 3.27
C GLY A 473 -14.73 11.22 2.30
N TYR A 474 -14.95 11.84 1.15
CA TYR A 474 -13.96 12.04 0.09
C TYR A 474 -14.33 13.26 -0.75
N PRO A 475 -13.41 13.84 -1.52
CA PRO A 475 -13.70 15.06 -2.25
C PRO A 475 -14.57 14.79 -3.48
N ASN A 476 -15.54 15.68 -3.76
CA ASN A 476 -16.45 15.60 -4.90
C ASN A 476 -16.49 16.90 -5.71
N LEU A 477 -16.83 16.79 -6.99
CA LEU A 477 -17.03 17.95 -7.87
C LEU A 477 -18.33 18.68 -7.53
N ALA A 478 -19.38 17.94 -7.17
CA ALA A 478 -20.72 18.48 -6.94
C ALA A 478 -20.81 19.52 -5.81
N ASP A 479 -20.01 19.38 -4.75
CA ASP A 479 -19.95 20.31 -3.62
C ASP A 479 -18.72 21.25 -3.67
N GLY A 480 -17.91 21.14 -4.71
CA GLY A 480 -16.69 21.94 -4.91
C GLY A 480 -15.53 21.54 -4.00
N SER A 481 -15.61 20.40 -3.31
CA SER A 481 -14.52 19.95 -2.45
C SER A 481 -13.40 19.21 -3.22
N ALA A 482 -13.59 18.92 -4.51
CA ALA A 482 -12.56 18.40 -5.41
C ALA A 482 -12.11 19.48 -6.41
N VAL A 483 -10.79 19.63 -6.56
CA VAL A 483 -10.16 20.59 -7.49
C VAL A 483 -8.98 19.96 -8.23
N GLY A 484 -8.57 20.54 -9.35
CA GLY A 484 -7.31 20.18 -10.00
C GLY A 484 -6.12 20.48 -9.09
N ALA A 485 -5.16 19.55 -9.00
CA ALA A 485 -3.96 19.72 -8.17
C ALA A 485 -3.23 21.04 -8.44
N ASP A 486 -3.12 21.46 -9.71
CA ASP A 486 -2.42 22.68 -10.12
C ASP A 486 -3.14 23.97 -9.69
N GLU A 487 -4.44 23.92 -9.39
CA GLU A 487 -5.19 25.08 -8.89
C GLU A 487 -4.69 25.52 -7.50
N LEU A 488 -4.07 24.60 -6.76
CA LEU A 488 -3.51 24.86 -5.43
C LEU A 488 -2.10 25.45 -5.47
N ALA A 489 -1.44 25.47 -6.63
CA ALA A 489 -0.04 25.88 -6.77
C ALA A 489 0.21 27.32 -6.29
N ALA A 490 -0.67 28.26 -6.64
CA ALA A 490 -0.55 29.65 -6.26
C ALA A 490 -0.69 29.86 -4.74
N TRP A 491 -1.57 29.09 -4.10
CA TRP A 491 -1.77 29.16 -2.65
C TRP A 491 -0.54 28.61 -1.91
N PHE A 492 -0.08 27.40 -2.25
CA PHE A 492 1.09 26.81 -1.61
C PHE A 492 2.37 27.62 -1.87
N GLY A 493 2.53 28.18 -3.06
CA GLY A 493 3.66 29.06 -3.40
C GLY A 493 3.65 30.42 -2.68
N SER A 494 2.55 30.78 -2.00
CA SER A 494 2.50 31.96 -1.14
C SER A 494 3.08 31.71 0.25
N LEU A 495 3.30 30.45 0.65
CA LEU A 495 3.87 30.10 1.94
C LEU A 495 5.40 30.28 1.93
N PRO A 496 6.00 30.79 3.01
CA PRO A 496 7.44 31.01 3.08
C PRO A 496 8.21 29.69 3.01
N GLY A 497 9.21 29.63 2.13
CA GLY A 497 10.09 28.46 1.98
C GLY A 497 9.44 27.22 1.37
N VAL A 498 8.21 27.32 0.84
CA VAL A 498 7.49 26.20 0.23
C VAL A 498 7.60 26.28 -1.29
N GLU A 499 8.03 25.16 -1.88
CA GLU A 499 8.03 24.97 -3.32
C GLU A 499 6.94 23.95 -3.70
N PHE A 500 6.00 24.37 -4.56
CA PHE A 500 5.02 23.46 -5.13
C PHE A 500 5.68 22.49 -6.12
N PRO A 501 5.27 21.22 -6.22
CA PRO A 501 5.91 20.26 -7.09
C PRO A 501 5.88 20.70 -8.56
N ARG A 502 7.05 20.80 -9.19
CA ARG A 502 7.17 21.11 -10.63
C ARG A 502 6.87 19.89 -11.50
N HIS A 503 7.14 18.71 -10.97
CA HIS A 503 6.97 17.43 -11.66
C HIS A 503 6.11 16.51 -10.80
N GLN A 504 4.81 16.54 -11.05
CA GLN A 504 3.83 15.68 -10.39
C GLN A 504 3.87 14.25 -10.92
N LYS A 505 3.42 13.31 -10.09
CA LYS A 505 3.29 11.91 -10.47
C LYS A 505 2.00 11.71 -11.28
N ALA A 506 2.11 11.54 -12.59
CA ALA A 506 0.95 11.29 -13.46
C ALA A 506 0.72 9.79 -13.72
N ILE A 507 -0.51 9.32 -13.53
CA ILE A 507 -1.00 8.08 -14.15
C ILE A 507 -1.36 8.42 -15.60
N ARG A 508 -0.88 7.62 -16.54
CA ARG A 508 -1.11 7.80 -17.97
C ARG A 508 -1.90 6.64 -18.55
N LYS A 509 -2.53 6.87 -19.69
CA LYS A 509 -3.03 5.79 -20.54
C LYS A 509 -1.82 5.02 -21.08
N LEU A 510 -1.82 3.71 -20.89
CA LEU A 510 -0.74 2.82 -21.30
C LEU A 510 -1.32 1.69 -22.15
N ASP A 511 -0.61 1.33 -23.21
CA ASP A 511 -0.94 0.17 -24.04
C ASP A 511 0.21 -0.84 -23.99
N PHE A 512 -0.09 -2.00 -23.42
CA PHE A 512 0.81 -3.16 -23.27
C PHE A 512 0.51 -4.25 -24.30
N GLY A 513 -0.43 -4.02 -25.23
CA GLY A 513 -0.98 -5.03 -26.12
C GLY A 513 -2.39 -5.49 -25.69
N PRO A 514 -2.96 -6.47 -26.40
CA PRO A 514 -4.37 -6.86 -26.26
C PRO A 514 -4.69 -7.59 -24.95
N ASP A 515 -3.70 -8.23 -24.32
CA ASP A 515 -3.86 -8.93 -23.06
C ASP A 515 -2.95 -8.31 -21.99
N ARG A 516 -3.55 -7.72 -20.96
CA ARG A 516 -2.81 -7.13 -19.83
C ARG A 516 -2.09 -8.17 -18.98
N ALA A 517 -2.55 -9.42 -18.97
CA ALA A 517 -1.95 -10.51 -18.21
C ALA A 517 -0.70 -11.07 -18.91
N VAL A 518 -0.60 -10.89 -20.24
CA VAL A 518 0.56 -11.27 -21.05
C VAL A 518 0.97 -10.12 -21.96
N PRO A 519 1.63 -9.08 -21.44
CA PRO A 519 2.06 -7.93 -22.21
C PRO A 519 2.93 -8.31 -23.42
N THR A 520 2.64 -7.72 -24.58
CA THR A 520 3.40 -7.92 -25.83
C THR A 520 4.05 -6.64 -26.36
N VAL A 521 3.69 -5.48 -25.81
CA VAL A 521 4.28 -4.18 -26.11
C VAL A 521 5.09 -3.71 -24.91
N ILE A 522 6.41 -3.93 -24.96
CA ILE A 522 7.37 -3.59 -23.89
C ILE A 522 8.56 -2.83 -24.50
N PRO A 523 8.82 -1.55 -24.12
CA PRO A 523 8.03 -0.71 -23.20
C PRO A 523 6.62 -0.39 -23.74
N PRO A 524 5.64 -0.05 -22.87
CA PRO A 524 4.28 0.26 -23.31
C PRO A 524 4.24 1.53 -24.17
N THR A 525 3.25 1.62 -25.06
CA THR A 525 2.92 2.90 -25.68
C THR A 525 2.29 3.82 -24.63
N VAL A 526 2.74 5.07 -24.58
CA VAL A 526 2.30 6.05 -23.58
C VAL A 526 1.37 7.08 -24.22
N GLY A 527 0.18 7.24 -23.65
CA GLY A 527 -0.80 8.25 -24.04
C GLY A 527 -0.94 9.39 -23.02
N ASP A 528 -2.09 10.06 -23.09
CA ASP A 528 -2.43 11.19 -22.24
C ASP A 528 -2.48 10.81 -20.75
N SER A 529 -2.22 11.79 -19.89
CA SER A 529 -2.38 11.68 -18.44
C SER A 529 -3.86 11.69 -18.05
N TYR A 530 -4.21 10.91 -17.02
CA TYR A 530 -5.48 11.08 -16.32
C TYR A 530 -5.45 12.36 -15.46
N PRO A 531 -6.58 13.06 -15.27
CA PRO A 531 -6.64 14.23 -14.41
C PRO A 531 -6.28 13.90 -12.96
N MET A 532 -5.47 14.76 -12.33
CA MET A 532 -5.18 14.67 -10.90
C MET A 532 -6.12 15.59 -10.13
N LEU A 533 -7.21 15.02 -9.63
CA LEU A 533 -8.14 15.70 -8.73
C LEU A 533 -7.79 15.37 -7.28
N VAL A 534 -7.78 16.39 -6.45
CA VAL A 534 -7.42 16.33 -5.02
C VAL A 534 -8.47 17.08 -4.20
N SER A 535 -8.43 16.96 -2.87
CA SER A 535 -9.28 17.79 -2.02
C SER A 535 -8.89 19.25 -2.17
N ALA A 536 -9.88 20.12 -2.28
CA ALA A 536 -9.74 21.55 -2.02
C ALA A 536 -9.18 21.77 -0.60
N VAL A 537 -8.63 22.95 -0.36
CA VAL A 537 -8.05 23.33 0.93
C VAL A 537 -8.74 24.58 1.49
N ASP A 538 -8.75 24.68 2.82
CA ASP A 538 -9.21 25.87 3.52
C ASP A 538 -8.16 27.01 3.48
N VAL A 539 -8.45 28.09 4.20
CA VAL A 539 -7.55 29.26 4.28
C VAL A 539 -6.18 28.94 4.88
N ASP A 540 -6.06 27.81 5.59
CA ASP A 540 -4.85 27.32 6.22
C ASP A 540 -4.15 26.25 5.38
N GLY A 541 -4.67 25.92 4.20
CA GLY A 541 -4.10 24.91 3.32
C GLY A 541 -4.42 23.48 3.71
N ASN A 542 -5.35 23.29 4.63
CA ASN A 542 -5.76 21.97 5.10
C ASN A 542 -6.97 21.48 4.32
N GLU A 543 -6.96 20.20 3.95
CA GLU A 543 -7.99 19.59 3.11
C GLU A 543 -9.40 19.66 3.75
N VAL A 544 -10.41 19.96 2.92
CA VAL A 544 -11.82 20.06 3.34
C VAL A 544 -12.70 18.88 2.93
N GLY A 545 -12.30 18.11 1.92
CA GLY A 545 -13.10 17.02 1.33
C GLY A 545 -12.72 15.65 1.87
N GLY A 546 -13.07 15.34 3.13
CA GLY A 546 -12.81 14.05 3.75
C GLY A 546 -12.97 14.07 5.27
N ILE A 547 -12.37 13.10 5.97
CA ILE A 547 -12.41 13.01 7.44
C ILE A 547 -11.24 13.81 8.02
N ARG A 548 -11.56 14.88 8.75
CA ARG A 548 -10.58 15.76 9.40
C ARG A 548 -10.33 15.31 10.84
N LEU A 549 -9.10 14.85 11.11
CA LEU A 549 -8.62 14.60 12.47
C LEU A 549 -8.40 15.94 13.21
N PRO A 550 -8.26 15.93 14.55
CA PRO A 550 -7.99 17.15 15.30
C PRO A 550 -6.78 17.95 14.81
N ALA A 551 -5.76 17.29 14.28
CA ALA A 551 -4.60 17.97 13.67
C ALA A 551 -4.97 18.85 12.47
N ILE A 552 -6.07 18.54 11.78
CA ILE A 552 -6.55 19.26 10.59
C ILE A 552 -7.62 20.29 10.97
N GLU A 553 -8.51 19.97 11.90
CA GLU A 553 -9.61 20.85 12.34
C GLU A 553 -9.14 21.92 13.33
N VAL A 554 -8.11 21.60 14.14
CA VAL A 554 -7.47 22.50 15.11
C VAL A 554 -5.98 22.58 14.76
N PRO A 555 -5.61 23.19 13.62
CA PRO A 555 -4.29 23.00 13.05
C PRO A 555 -3.19 23.78 13.76
N LEU A 556 -1.99 23.19 13.77
CA LEU A 556 -0.71 23.85 14.10
C LEU A 556 0.21 23.98 12.88
N ALA A 557 -0.21 23.42 11.74
CA ALA A 557 0.51 23.39 10.50
C ALA A 557 -0.48 23.27 9.32
N THR A 558 0.05 23.55 8.12
CA THR A 558 -0.56 23.07 6.88
C THR A 558 -0.07 21.65 6.64
N TYR A 559 -0.99 20.70 6.43
CA TYR A 559 -0.64 19.32 6.14
C TYR A 559 -1.00 18.98 4.69
N ALA A 560 0.01 18.68 3.88
CA ALA A 560 -0.17 18.35 2.47
C ALA A 560 0.11 16.87 2.20
N GLY A 561 -0.61 16.29 1.23
CA GLY A 561 -0.41 14.92 0.78
C GLY A 561 0.88 14.68 -0.02
N TRP A 562 1.66 15.72 -0.28
CA TRP A 562 2.88 15.70 -1.07
C TRP A 562 4.03 16.41 -0.35
N ASN A 563 5.25 16.13 -0.81
CA ASN A 563 6.49 16.77 -0.41
C ASN A 563 7.42 16.74 -1.63
N VAL A 564 8.39 17.64 -1.71
CA VAL A 564 9.37 17.66 -2.80
C VAL A 564 10.73 17.19 -2.31
N ARG A 565 11.51 16.61 -3.22
CA ARG A 565 12.84 16.07 -2.89
C ARG A 565 13.77 17.17 -2.40
N HIS A 566 14.50 16.88 -1.32
CA HIS A 566 15.60 17.73 -0.87
C HIS A 566 16.76 17.70 -1.87
N ALA A 567 17.51 18.80 -2.00
CA ALA A 567 18.61 18.92 -2.96
C ALA A 567 19.70 17.83 -2.77
N ASP A 568 19.98 17.43 -1.52
CA ASP A 568 20.94 16.38 -1.16
C ASP A 568 20.68 15.01 -1.82
N ILE A 569 19.44 14.72 -2.19
CA ILE A 569 19.07 13.44 -2.83
C ILE A 569 18.84 13.60 -4.34
N GLY A 570 19.20 14.75 -4.92
CA GLY A 570 18.97 15.10 -6.32
C GLY A 570 17.49 15.19 -6.71
N GLY A 571 17.24 15.58 -7.96
CA GLY A 571 15.89 15.66 -8.52
C GLY A 571 15.02 16.77 -7.92
N THR A 572 15.62 17.93 -7.60
CA THR A 572 14.91 19.11 -7.08
C THR A 572 13.67 19.45 -7.90
N GLY A 573 12.57 19.80 -7.22
CA GLY A 573 11.27 20.11 -7.83
C GLY A 573 10.43 18.88 -8.18
N GLN A 574 10.97 17.66 -8.09
CA GLN A 574 10.19 16.42 -8.18
C GLN A 574 9.55 16.08 -6.84
N VAL A 575 8.42 15.37 -6.88
CA VAL A 575 7.79 14.83 -5.68
C VAL A 575 8.67 13.77 -5.00
N LEU A 576 8.68 13.78 -3.67
CA LEU A 576 9.31 12.75 -2.85
C LEU A 576 8.42 11.50 -2.85
N ALA A 577 8.94 10.36 -3.31
CA ALA A 577 8.19 9.12 -3.37
C ALA A 577 8.04 8.44 -1.99
N ALA A 578 6.87 7.87 -1.70
CA ALA A 578 6.64 7.00 -0.54
C ALA A 578 5.79 5.79 -0.93
N GLY A 579 6.35 4.57 -0.91
CA GLY A 579 5.58 3.33 -1.11
C GLY A 579 4.82 3.24 -2.45
N GLY A 580 5.27 3.94 -3.49
CA GLY A 580 4.62 3.99 -4.80
C GLY A 580 3.63 5.15 -4.99
N THR A 581 3.43 5.97 -3.96
CA THR A 581 2.73 7.27 -4.03
C THR A 581 3.73 8.37 -3.65
N VAL A 582 3.30 9.42 -2.95
CA VAL A 582 4.13 10.55 -2.56
C VAL A 582 4.19 10.65 -1.03
N ALA A 583 5.32 11.07 -0.48
CA ALA A 583 5.42 11.41 0.95
C ALA A 583 4.64 12.69 1.19
N GLY A 584 3.86 12.76 2.27
CA GLY A 584 3.21 14.00 2.68
C GLY A 584 4.14 14.88 3.51
N CYS A 585 3.82 16.16 3.63
CA CYS A 585 4.55 17.09 4.47
C CYS A 585 3.67 17.75 5.53
N ALA A 586 4.33 18.38 6.49
CA ALA A 586 3.73 19.31 7.42
C ALA A 586 4.56 20.60 7.43
N ILE A 587 3.90 21.73 7.19
CA ILE A 587 4.49 23.07 7.14
C ILE A 587 3.97 23.84 8.36
N PRO A 588 4.74 23.93 9.45
CA PRO A 588 4.29 24.56 10.69
C PRO A 588 3.83 26.00 10.48
N PHE A 589 2.87 26.45 11.28
CA PHE A 589 2.57 27.88 11.40
C PHE A 589 3.71 28.57 12.15
N ALA A 590 3.88 29.88 11.91
CA ALA A 590 4.69 30.70 12.79
C ALA A 590 4.22 30.57 14.24
N ILE A 591 5.15 30.53 15.21
CA ILE A 591 4.80 30.39 16.63
C ILE A 591 4.21 31.72 17.10
N THR A 592 4.88 32.83 16.79
CA THR A 592 4.51 34.17 17.24
C THR A 592 3.99 35.06 16.10
N ARG A 593 3.22 36.09 16.44
CA ARG A 593 2.80 37.10 15.46
C ARG A 593 4.00 37.81 14.80
N ALA A 594 5.06 38.03 15.57
CA ALA A 594 6.27 38.69 15.09
C ALA A 594 6.98 37.85 14.01
N GLU A 595 7.12 36.54 14.24
CA GLU A 595 7.66 35.59 13.25
C GLU A 595 6.81 35.57 11.98
N ARG A 596 5.48 35.50 12.11
CA ARG A 596 4.56 35.52 10.97
C ARG A 596 4.77 36.74 10.08
N LEU A 597 4.81 37.92 10.68
CA LEU A 597 5.00 39.18 9.94
C LEU A 597 6.40 39.27 9.31
N ALA A 598 7.43 38.70 9.96
CA ALA A 598 8.79 38.70 9.46
C ALA A 598 8.98 37.74 8.26
N SER A 599 8.34 36.56 8.29
CA SER A 599 8.40 35.59 7.18
C SER A 599 7.42 35.91 6.05
N GLY A 600 6.43 36.76 6.30
CA GLY A 600 5.36 37.05 5.34
C GLY A 600 4.32 35.93 5.24
N ASP A 601 4.25 35.05 6.25
CA ASP A 601 3.29 33.94 6.27
C ASP A 601 1.84 34.48 6.33
N PRO A 602 0.98 34.12 5.35
CA PRO A 602 -0.39 34.62 5.32
C PRO A 602 -1.27 34.00 6.43
N ARG A 603 -0.86 32.87 7.00
CA ARG A 603 -1.64 32.10 7.99
C ARG A 603 -1.44 32.69 9.40
N PRO A 604 -2.49 32.91 10.21
CA PRO A 604 -2.35 33.31 11.61
C PRO A 604 -1.38 32.41 12.40
N SER A 605 -0.56 33.03 13.27
CA SER A 605 0.40 32.30 14.10
C SER A 605 -0.30 31.45 15.17
N ILE A 606 0.43 30.52 15.79
CA ILE A 606 -0.07 29.71 16.90
C ILE A 606 -0.55 30.62 18.05
N GLU A 607 0.24 31.63 18.41
CA GLU A 607 -0.10 32.65 19.42
C GLU A 607 -1.38 33.43 19.09
N GLU A 608 -1.64 33.71 17.81
CA GLU A 608 -2.86 34.42 17.39
C GLU A 608 -4.11 33.53 17.41
N ARG A 609 -3.94 32.19 17.40
CA ARG A 609 -5.04 31.20 17.32
C ARG A 609 -5.48 30.67 18.67
N TYR A 610 -4.52 30.42 19.55
CA TYR A 610 -4.71 29.70 20.80
C TYR A 610 -4.12 30.52 21.94
N GLY A 611 -4.94 30.89 22.92
CA GLY A 611 -4.50 31.68 24.07
C GLY A 611 -3.60 30.90 25.02
N SER A 612 -3.68 29.58 25.03
CA SER A 612 -2.74 28.71 25.74
C SER A 612 -2.69 27.28 25.17
N ARG A 613 -1.70 26.49 25.63
CA ARG A 613 -1.62 25.06 25.34
C ARG A 613 -2.87 24.31 25.83
N GLU A 614 -3.36 24.65 27.02
CA GLU A 614 -4.56 24.03 27.60
C GLU A 614 -5.80 24.31 26.76
N GLU A 615 -5.95 25.56 26.28
CA GLU A 615 -7.04 25.90 25.37
C GLU A 615 -6.97 25.10 24.06
N TYR A 616 -5.78 24.98 23.47
CA TYR A 616 -5.57 24.16 22.28
C TYR A 616 -5.94 22.69 22.53
N VAL A 617 -5.46 22.10 23.62
CA VAL A 617 -5.73 20.70 23.98
C VAL A 617 -7.23 20.46 24.23
N GLU A 618 -7.95 21.43 24.79
CA GLU A 618 -9.40 21.33 24.98
C GLU A 618 -10.15 21.37 23.64
N ARG A 619 -9.72 22.19 22.69
CA ARG A 619 -10.28 22.18 21.32
C ARG A 619 -10.01 20.85 20.61
N VAL A 620 -8.82 20.28 20.78
CA VAL A 620 -8.49 18.93 20.28
C VAL A 620 -9.43 17.87 20.86
N ARG A 621 -9.70 17.94 22.17
CA ARG A 621 -10.66 17.04 22.84
C ARG A 621 -12.07 17.16 22.25
N ALA A 622 -12.59 18.39 22.15
CA ALA A 622 -13.92 18.63 21.61
C ALA A 622 -14.06 18.10 20.16
N CYS A 623 -13.02 18.29 19.33
CA CYS A 623 -12.97 17.72 17.99
C CYS A 623 -12.98 16.18 18.02
N ALA A 624 -12.17 15.55 18.86
CA ALA A 624 -12.13 14.10 18.99
C ALA A 624 -13.49 13.52 19.47
N GLU A 625 -14.16 14.19 20.40
CA GLU A 625 -15.50 13.80 20.89
C GLU A 625 -16.56 13.92 19.78
N SER A 626 -16.51 14.98 18.96
CA SER A 626 -17.39 15.12 17.79
C SER A 626 -17.18 14.01 16.74
N LEU A 627 -15.94 13.54 16.56
CA LEU A 627 -15.65 12.40 15.69
C LEU A 627 -16.19 11.08 16.25
N VAL A 628 -16.28 10.94 17.58
CA VAL A 628 -16.96 9.81 18.22
C VAL A 628 -18.46 9.84 17.97
N GLU A 629 -19.09 11.00 18.12
CA GLU A 629 -20.52 11.17 17.81
C GLU A 629 -20.85 10.87 16.35
N SER A 630 -19.95 11.25 15.44
CA SER A 630 -20.06 10.97 14.00
C SER A 630 -19.65 9.53 13.63
N GLY A 631 -19.11 8.77 14.59
CA GLY A 631 -18.69 7.37 14.43
C GLY A 631 -17.35 7.18 13.72
N TYR A 632 -16.62 8.22 13.35
CA TYR A 632 -15.31 8.09 12.68
C TYR A 632 -14.17 7.73 13.63
N VAL A 633 -14.34 7.97 14.94
CA VAL A 633 -13.38 7.62 15.98
C VAL A 633 -14.08 6.83 17.09
N LEU A 634 -13.39 5.90 17.74
CA LEU A 634 -13.91 5.17 18.89
C LEU A 634 -13.71 5.97 20.18
N ALA A 635 -14.62 5.84 21.15
CA ALA A 635 -14.53 6.56 22.42
C ALA A 635 -13.20 6.30 23.16
N GLU A 636 -12.64 5.09 23.07
CA GLU A 636 -11.35 4.75 23.69
C GLU A 636 -10.15 5.48 23.07
N ASP A 637 -10.30 6.07 21.88
CA ASP A 637 -9.23 6.75 21.15
C ASP A 637 -9.16 8.27 21.42
N VAL A 638 -10.16 8.84 22.11
CA VAL A 638 -10.17 10.28 22.43
C VAL A 638 -8.92 10.67 23.21
N SER A 639 -8.54 9.90 24.24
CA SER A 639 -7.33 10.20 25.02
C SER A 639 -6.05 10.09 24.20
N VAL A 640 -6.01 9.20 23.21
CA VAL A 640 -4.86 9.02 22.32
C VAL A 640 -4.70 10.27 21.43
N LEU A 641 -5.78 10.72 20.81
CA LEU A 641 -5.77 11.93 19.96
C LEU A 641 -5.41 13.19 20.76
N VAL A 642 -5.94 13.32 21.98
CA VAL A 642 -5.63 14.44 22.88
C VAL A 642 -4.15 14.45 23.28
N ALA A 643 -3.59 13.29 23.62
CA ALA A 643 -2.16 13.18 23.94
C ALA A 643 -1.29 13.54 22.73
N GLN A 644 -1.60 12.98 21.55
CA GLN A 644 -0.91 13.28 20.31
C GLN A 644 -0.93 14.77 19.96
N GLY A 645 -2.10 15.42 20.10
CA GLY A 645 -2.22 16.86 19.88
C GLY A 645 -1.30 17.65 20.81
N GLY A 646 -1.29 17.32 22.10
CA GLY A 646 -0.42 17.95 23.09
C GLY A 646 1.08 17.75 22.80
N ASP A 647 1.48 16.53 22.43
CA ASP A 647 2.86 16.20 22.10
C ASP A 647 3.36 16.95 20.85
N VAL A 648 2.51 17.07 19.82
CA VAL A 648 2.79 17.86 18.62
C VAL A 648 2.92 19.35 18.95
N TYR A 649 2.02 19.89 19.77
CA TYR A 649 2.11 21.28 20.23
C TYR A 649 3.45 21.54 20.91
N ASP A 650 3.84 20.67 21.85
CA ASP A 650 5.12 20.78 22.55
C ASP A 650 6.31 20.64 21.59
N ALA A 651 6.25 19.72 20.62
CA ALA A 651 7.31 19.54 19.64
C ALA A 651 7.53 20.77 18.76
N ILE A 652 6.45 21.43 18.31
CA ILE A 652 6.53 22.63 17.47
C ILE A 652 6.98 23.84 18.28
N VAL A 653 6.36 24.08 19.45
CA VAL A 653 6.61 25.30 20.24
C VAL A 653 7.96 25.25 20.98
N ARG A 654 8.50 24.06 21.29
CA ARG A 654 9.80 23.91 21.96
C ARG A 654 10.98 23.72 21.00
N ALA A 655 10.74 23.58 19.70
CA ALA A 655 11.83 23.47 18.73
C ALA A 655 12.72 24.73 18.84
N PRO A 656 14.04 24.60 19.07
CA PRO A 656 14.91 25.77 19.04
C PRO A 656 14.82 26.38 17.65
N VAL A 657 14.63 27.70 17.58
CA VAL A 657 14.68 28.47 16.33
C VAL A 657 16.06 28.24 15.70
N SER A 658 16.18 27.21 14.84
CA SER A 658 17.37 27.02 14.03
C SER A 658 17.30 28.05 12.92
N VAL A 659 17.83 29.24 13.21
CA VAL A 659 18.32 30.13 12.18
C VAL A 659 19.35 29.30 11.42
N ALA A 660 19.03 28.89 10.20
CA ALA A 660 20.03 28.39 9.27
C ALA A 660 21.04 29.53 9.08
N ALA A 661 22.18 29.41 9.73
CA ALA A 661 23.36 30.18 9.35
C ALA A 661 23.85 29.51 8.06
N ASP A 662 23.64 30.19 6.94
CA ASP A 662 24.43 29.96 5.73
C ASP A 662 25.89 30.29 6.09
N ASP A 663 26.76 29.27 6.03
CA ASP A 663 28.20 29.40 5.83
C ASP A 663 28.59 28.65 4.55
#